data_AF-A0A356ELG1-F1
#
_entry.id   AF-A0A356ELG1-F1
#
_cell.length_a   1.000
_cell.length_b   1.000
_cell.length_c   1.000
_cell.angle_alpha   90.00
_cell.angle_beta   90.00
_cell.angle_gamma   90.00
#
_symmetry.space_group_name_H-M   'P 1'
#
loop_
_entity.id
_entity.type
_entity.pdbx_description
1 polymer ?
#
loop_
_entity_poly.entity_id
_entity_poly.type
_entity_poly.pdbx_seq_one_letter_code
_entity_poly.pdbx_strand_id
1 'polypeptide(L)'
;MTRDAMLQLAGDTSSYAREAAYEALGKVKLKPGESEILEGYLTRKTSDLRQGVLGLLLRQADAQAMASAERLLESKNVLQRLAGLELLRQLAQADRGRQACQHRAGVYQNDRKRLSEEEQTQVDAIVGATAEQVTLDNALGLMDPAERTPLVAPKARKVQFVTKAAVECLQSLDELVHKHRETPVRYNRWGEEVEELLGNIEYGLPWPDWNQPPETSTNGLPLLDLWRQWLASRPKSQRDKDGLELVRTQAWFDLTETEWDWERFLAWGKSSPERKKVISTLTCGFKRVKLKYKNIVEHVVAWLTYLNQPAGMIDFLLDATEASFALVPKKDMQKLSDLPEQRGYYFDQENPDWRNTEPFELWPKHLQLGCRRNRKSLASRQAARWWSLARWHDEPFVGAARQRPDFSVLTTAYDHGASTTADLLDHLLGPDRRTRWDTQNFDSLEELTKSKLDKDSEAFLATHPEIGRLVEQCRSRIVEIELARGETPTAATAPAWHVGSLWGTDLLVRLLTALGKQGFKVPLGWQKTGKESKVCTLTQLASVTHPKPDETPEAFCRLIREAVADGRVDERLILQLAFVGPQWARHVESYLRWDDLTEALYWFLAHMRYTSDAAEQAAAGAGLEQDSDATMDSQDNEAEKPSPWQRLIAERTPLAECDRNAGAVDVGWFRRIYAQVTP
;
A
#
# COMPACT_ATOMS: atom_id res chain seq x y z
N MET A 1 7.21 29.79 -26.35
CA MET A 1 5.90 29.28 -26.82
C MET A 1 4.90 30.42 -26.75
N THR A 2 4.20 30.73 -27.84
CA THR A 2 3.15 31.78 -27.84
C THR A 2 1.89 31.24 -27.15
N ARG A 3 1.04 32.13 -26.62
CA ARG A 3 -0.20 31.74 -25.92
C ARG A 3 -1.14 30.93 -26.82
N ASP A 4 -1.27 31.32 -28.08
CA ASP A 4 -2.08 30.63 -29.07
C ASP A 4 -1.54 29.20 -29.36
N ALA A 5 -0.22 29.04 -29.37
CA ALA A 5 0.39 27.71 -29.49
C ALA A 5 0.06 26.83 -28.28
N MET A 6 -0.01 27.39 -27.06
CA MET A 6 -0.41 26.62 -25.87
C MET A 6 -1.86 26.12 -25.99
N LEU A 7 -2.78 26.96 -26.46
CA LEU A 7 -4.19 26.60 -26.67
C LEU A 7 -4.37 25.56 -27.78
N GLN A 8 -3.54 25.59 -28.82
CA GLN A 8 -3.55 24.55 -29.85
C GLN A 8 -2.98 23.22 -29.32
N LEU A 9 -1.88 23.27 -28.56
CA LEU A 9 -1.26 22.08 -27.97
C LEU A 9 -2.15 21.39 -26.93
N ALA A 10 -3.02 22.14 -26.25
CA ALA A 10 -4.08 21.60 -25.40
C ALA A 10 -5.04 20.66 -26.16
N GLY A 11 -5.12 20.77 -27.48
CA GLY A 11 -5.87 19.89 -28.38
C GLY A 11 -4.98 19.02 -29.28
N ASP A 12 -3.71 18.81 -28.94
CA ASP A 12 -2.80 18.00 -29.77
C ASP A 12 -3.16 16.50 -29.73
N THR A 13 -2.62 15.73 -30.66
CA THR A 13 -2.70 14.26 -30.68
C THR A 13 -1.78 13.60 -29.64
N SER A 14 -0.63 14.21 -29.35
CA SER A 14 0.35 13.74 -28.36
C SER A 14 -0.11 14.05 -26.93
N SER A 15 -0.14 13.03 -26.06
CA SER A 15 -0.46 13.21 -24.64
C SER A 15 0.55 14.09 -23.91
N TYR A 16 1.84 13.93 -24.20
CA TYR A 16 2.90 14.76 -23.62
C TYR A 16 2.78 16.24 -24.00
N ALA A 17 2.37 16.53 -25.24
CA ALA A 17 2.13 17.90 -25.68
C ALA A 17 0.95 18.54 -24.95
N ARG A 18 -0.13 17.77 -24.74
CA ARG A 18 -1.30 18.22 -23.97
C ARG A 18 -0.94 18.46 -22.51
N GLU A 19 -0.24 17.54 -21.87
CA GLU A 19 0.19 17.64 -20.48
C GLU A 19 1.02 18.91 -20.24
N ALA A 20 2.06 19.14 -21.06
CA ALA A 20 2.87 20.35 -20.98
C ALA A 20 2.04 21.63 -21.21
N ALA A 21 1.05 21.58 -22.12
CA ALA A 21 0.15 22.70 -22.35
C ALA A 21 -0.76 22.98 -21.15
N TYR A 22 -1.32 21.95 -20.50
CA TYR A 22 -2.15 22.10 -19.31
C TYR A 22 -1.36 22.58 -18.10
N GLU A 23 -0.12 22.15 -17.94
CA GLU A 23 0.78 22.64 -16.89
C GLU A 23 1.07 24.14 -17.09
N ALA A 24 1.36 24.55 -18.33
CA ALA A 24 1.64 25.95 -18.67
C ALA A 24 0.39 26.84 -18.55
N LEU A 25 -0.74 26.42 -19.12
CA LEU A 25 -2.01 27.14 -19.06
C LEU A 25 -2.57 27.20 -17.63
N GLY A 26 -2.30 26.18 -16.82
CA GLY A 26 -2.71 26.14 -15.42
C GLY A 26 -2.10 27.22 -14.54
N LYS A 27 -0.95 27.80 -14.95
CA LYS A 27 -0.24 28.85 -14.23
C LYS A 27 -0.75 30.26 -14.59
N VAL A 28 -1.71 30.38 -15.51
CA VAL A 28 -2.22 31.68 -16.01
C VAL A 28 -3.75 31.69 -16.05
N LYS A 29 -4.37 32.87 -15.89
CA LYS A 29 -5.83 33.04 -16.09
C LYS A 29 -6.18 32.98 -17.57
N LEU A 30 -7.33 32.42 -17.93
CA LEU A 30 -7.81 32.42 -19.31
C LEU A 30 -8.31 33.82 -19.71
N LYS A 31 -8.08 34.21 -20.97
CA LYS A 31 -8.59 35.44 -21.55
C LYS A 31 -10.01 35.21 -22.11
N PRO A 32 -10.81 36.29 -22.31
CA PRO A 32 -12.10 36.17 -22.98
C PRO A 32 -11.97 35.44 -24.33
N GLY A 33 -12.85 34.48 -24.61
CA GLY A 33 -12.83 33.68 -25.84
C GLY A 33 -11.99 32.40 -25.79
N GLU A 34 -11.10 32.25 -24.80
CA GLU A 34 -10.23 31.06 -24.71
C GLU A 34 -10.94 29.84 -24.14
N SER A 35 -11.92 30.04 -23.24
CA SER A 35 -12.74 28.95 -22.71
C SER A 35 -13.51 28.25 -23.83
N GLU A 36 -14.07 29.01 -24.77
CA GLU A 36 -14.84 28.52 -25.91
C GLU A 36 -13.99 27.67 -26.87
N ILE A 37 -12.71 28.01 -27.04
CA ILE A 37 -11.75 27.21 -27.81
C ILE A 37 -11.53 25.85 -27.12
N LEU A 38 -11.28 25.87 -25.81
CA LEU A 38 -11.07 24.66 -25.01
C LEU A 38 -12.34 23.79 -24.97
N GLU A 39 -13.51 24.40 -24.83
CA GLU A 39 -14.83 23.74 -24.90
C GLU A 39 -15.01 22.99 -26.22
N GLY A 40 -14.47 23.51 -27.33
CA GLY A 40 -14.49 22.85 -28.64
C GLY A 40 -13.78 21.48 -28.66
N TYR A 41 -12.76 21.28 -27.82
CA TYR A 41 -12.05 20.01 -27.74
C TYR A 41 -12.83 18.92 -26.97
N LEU A 42 -13.84 19.29 -26.17
CA LEU A 42 -14.73 18.37 -25.46
C LEU A 42 -15.71 17.62 -26.38
N THR A 43 -15.54 17.72 -27.70
CA THR A 43 -16.14 16.83 -28.69
C THR A 43 -15.39 15.50 -28.85
N ARG A 44 -14.16 15.41 -28.33
CA ARG A 44 -13.28 14.23 -28.43
C ARG A 44 -13.44 13.32 -27.23
N LYS A 45 -13.14 12.02 -27.41
CA LYS A 45 -13.27 10.97 -26.39
C LYS A 45 -12.00 10.75 -25.53
N THR A 46 -10.90 11.42 -25.85
CA THR A 46 -9.61 11.17 -25.18
C THR A 46 -9.64 11.64 -23.73
N SER A 47 -9.49 10.72 -22.76
CA SER A 47 -9.69 10.99 -21.33
C SER A 47 -8.82 12.12 -20.78
N ASP A 48 -7.50 12.06 -21.00
CA ASP A 48 -6.55 13.05 -20.48
C ASP A 48 -6.80 14.45 -21.07
N LEU A 49 -7.21 14.52 -22.34
CA LEU A 49 -7.61 15.77 -22.98
C LEU A 49 -8.81 16.39 -22.26
N ARG A 50 -9.84 15.58 -22.00
CA ARG A 50 -11.10 16.06 -21.41
C ARG A 50 -10.88 16.52 -19.98
N GLN A 51 -10.17 15.71 -19.20
CA GLN A 51 -9.79 16.03 -17.82
C GLN A 51 -8.95 17.31 -17.74
N GLY A 52 -7.95 17.46 -18.62
CA GLY A 52 -7.13 18.68 -18.67
C GLY A 52 -7.92 19.93 -19.02
N VAL A 53 -8.81 19.85 -20.01
CA VAL A 53 -9.71 20.96 -20.37
C VAL A 53 -10.66 21.32 -19.21
N LEU A 54 -11.34 20.33 -18.62
CA LEU A 54 -12.23 20.55 -17.48
C LEU A 54 -11.49 21.20 -16.31
N GLY A 55 -10.27 20.74 -16.01
CA GLY A 55 -9.41 21.33 -14.97
C GLY A 55 -9.07 22.79 -15.23
N LEU A 56 -8.79 23.18 -16.48
CA LEU A 56 -8.56 24.59 -16.84
C LEU A 56 -9.82 25.46 -16.68
N LEU A 57 -10.99 24.94 -17.06
CA LEU A 57 -12.27 25.64 -16.92
C LEU A 57 -12.67 25.81 -15.44
N LEU A 58 -12.45 24.79 -14.61
CA LEU A 58 -12.73 24.84 -13.16
C LEU A 58 -11.82 25.81 -12.40
N ARG A 59 -10.59 26.05 -12.87
CA ARG A 59 -9.67 27.05 -12.28
C ARG A 59 -10.13 28.50 -12.50
N GLN A 60 -11.09 28.75 -13.39
CA GLN A 60 -11.65 30.08 -13.59
C GLN A 60 -12.56 30.48 -12.41
N ALA A 61 -12.94 31.75 -12.37
CA ALA A 61 -13.91 32.24 -11.38
C ALA A 61 -15.26 31.52 -11.55
N ASP A 62 -16.02 31.36 -10.46
CA ASP A 62 -17.25 30.56 -10.41
C ASP A 62 -18.25 30.97 -11.51
N ALA A 63 -18.42 32.27 -11.76
CA ALA A 63 -19.29 32.77 -12.83
C ALA A 63 -18.84 32.34 -14.24
N GLN A 64 -17.53 32.27 -14.49
CA GLN A 64 -16.98 31.87 -15.78
C GLN A 64 -17.06 30.34 -15.98
N ALA A 65 -16.80 29.57 -14.91
CA ALA A 65 -16.94 28.12 -14.93
C ALA A 65 -18.42 27.73 -15.15
N MET A 66 -19.34 28.39 -14.45
CA MET A 66 -20.79 28.22 -14.64
C MET A 66 -21.23 28.58 -16.06
N ALA A 67 -20.78 29.70 -16.62
CA ALA A 67 -21.10 30.08 -18.00
C ALA A 67 -20.57 29.07 -19.03
N SER A 68 -19.41 28.44 -18.77
CA SER A 68 -18.88 27.36 -19.60
C SER A 68 -19.74 26.11 -19.52
N ALA A 69 -20.21 25.75 -18.31
CA ALA A 69 -21.13 24.64 -18.11
C ALA A 69 -22.45 24.86 -18.87
N GLU A 70 -23.03 26.07 -18.81
CA GLU A 70 -24.26 26.41 -19.52
C GLU A 70 -24.13 26.26 -21.04
N ARG A 71 -23.08 26.82 -21.65
CA ARG A 71 -22.80 26.66 -23.09
C ARG A 71 -22.65 25.20 -23.49
N LEU A 72 -21.95 24.41 -22.67
CA LEU A 72 -21.72 22.99 -22.93
C LEU A 72 -23.03 22.18 -22.86
N LEU A 73 -23.93 22.48 -21.93
CA LEU A 73 -25.24 21.82 -21.79
C LEU A 73 -26.18 22.09 -22.98
N GLU A 74 -26.04 23.24 -23.63
CA GLU A 74 -26.80 23.60 -24.85
C GLU A 74 -26.29 22.89 -26.12
N SER A 75 -25.14 22.22 -26.06
CA SER A 75 -24.54 21.56 -27.23
C SER A 75 -25.39 20.41 -27.76
N LYS A 76 -25.40 20.28 -29.09
CA LYS A 76 -25.94 19.09 -29.78
C LYS A 76 -25.08 17.84 -29.53
N ASN A 77 -23.80 18.00 -29.20
CA ASN A 77 -22.89 16.89 -28.94
C ASN A 77 -23.05 16.37 -27.50
N VAL A 78 -23.28 15.06 -27.34
CA VAL A 78 -23.45 14.42 -26.03
C VAL A 78 -22.22 14.53 -25.13
N LEU A 79 -21.01 14.44 -25.70
CA LEU A 79 -19.77 14.53 -24.94
C LEU A 79 -19.56 15.92 -24.36
N GLN A 80 -19.97 16.98 -25.07
CA GLN A 80 -19.93 18.33 -24.54
C GLN A 80 -20.95 18.51 -23.41
N ARG A 81 -22.17 17.97 -23.55
CA ARG A 81 -23.17 18.05 -22.47
C ARG A 81 -22.73 17.32 -21.22
N LEU A 82 -22.15 16.13 -21.36
CA LEU A 82 -21.55 15.39 -20.24
C LEU A 82 -20.45 16.19 -19.55
N ALA A 83 -19.61 16.90 -20.32
CA ALA A 83 -18.61 17.79 -19.75
C ALA A 83 -19.23 19.01 -19.03
N GLY A 84 -20.36 19.54 -19.54
CA GLY A 84 -21.12 20.58 -18.86
C GLY A 84 -21.70 20.11 -17.52
N LEU A 85 -22.29 18.92 -17.47
CA LEU A 85 -22.74 18.29 -16.23
C LEU A 85 -21.57 18.04 -15.27
N GLU A 86 -20.42 17.58 -15.79
CA GLU A 86 -19.22 17.36 -14.98
C GLU A 86 -18.70 18.64 -14.32
N LEU A 87 -18.73 19.78 -15.02
CA LEU A 87 -18.41 21.08 -14.43
C LEU A 87 -19.38 21.44 -13.30
N LEU A 88 -20.70 21.30 -13.52
CA LEU A 88 -21.70 21.56 -12.48
C LEU A 88 -21.49 20.67 -11.25
N ARG A 89 -21.18 19.39 -11.47
CA ARG A 89 -20.92 18.42 -10.39
C ARG A 89 -19.72 18.82 -9.54
N GLN A 90 -18.59 19.15 -10.16
CA GLN A 90 -17.40 19.55 -9.43
C GLN A 90 -17.56 20.90 -8.71
N LEU A 91 -18.26 21.86 -9.33
CA LEU A 91 -18.62 23.12 -8.65
C LEU A 91 -19.52 22.86 -7.43
N ALA A 92 -20.55 22.03 -7.57
CA ALA A 92 -21.46 21.69 -6.46
C ALA A 92 -20.77 20.97 -5.30
N GLN A 93 -19.87 20.01 -5.61
CA GLN A 93 -19.08 19.28 -4.62
C GLN A 93 -18.08 20.18 -3.89
N ALA A 94 -17.48 21.14 -4.60
CA ALA A 94 -16.60 22.14 -4.01
C ALA A 94 -17.33 23.27 -3.26
N ASP A 95 -18.67 23.21 -3.13
CA ASP A 95 -19.54 24.27 -2.60
C ASP A 95 -19.44 25.62 -3.35
N ARG A 96 -19.01 25.60 -4.60
CA ARG A 96 -18.86 26.77 -5.48
C ARG A 96 -20.16 27.08 -6.21
N GLY A 97 -21.12 27.65 -5.48
CA GLY A 97 -22.45 27.95 -6.04
C GLY A 97 -23.35 26.71 -6.17
N ARG A 98 -23.30 25.80 -5.17
CA ARG A 98 -24.01 24.51 -5.19
C ARG A 98 -25.48 24.62 -5.59
N GLN A 99 -26.24 25.52 -4.97
CA GLN A 99 -27.67 25.68 -5.25
C GLN A 99 -27.93 26.06 -6.71
N ALA A 100 -27.07 26.91 -7.30
CA ALA A 100 -27.18 27.27 -8.71
C ALA A 100 -26.88 26.08 -9.64
N CYS A 101 -25.88 25.28 -9.29
CA CYS A 101 -25.55 24.05 -10.03
C CYS A 101 -26.69 23.03 -9.99
N GLN A 102 -27.25 22.78 -8.81
CA GLN A 102 -28.41 21.91 -8.59
C GLN A 102 -29.63 22.38 -9.38
N HIS A 103 -29.94 23.68 -9.28
CA HIS A 103 -31.03 24.26 -10.04
C HIS A 103 -30.82 24.09 -11.54
N ARG A 104 -29.62 24.39 -12.05
CA ARG A 104 -29.33 24.27 -13.48
C ARG A 104 -29.41 22.83 -13.99
N ALA A 105 -28.94 21.85 -13.22
CA ALA A 105 -29.06 20.43 -13.53
C ALA A 105 -30.53 19.97 -13.56
N GLY A 106 -31.33 20.42 -12.59
CA GLY A 106 -32.78 20.15 -12.58
C GLY A 106 -33.51 20.77 -13.78
N VAL A 107 -33.16 22.01 -14.17
CA VAL A 107 -33.67 22.63 -15.39
C VAL A 107 -33.28 21.83 -16.63
N TYR A 108 -32.01 21.41 -16.72
CA TYR A 108 -31.53 20.58 -17.83
C TYR A 108 -32.30 19.26 -17.96
N GLN A 109 -32.62 18.62 -16.84
CA GLN A 109 -33.43 17.40 -16.80
C GLN A 109 -34.85 17.63 -17.33
N ASN A 110 -35.49 18.74 -16.92
CA ASN A 110 -36.86 19.07 -17.31
C ASN A 110 -36.97 19.50 -18.79
N ASP A 111 -35.98 20.22 -19.31
CA ASP A 111 -35.99 20.74 -20.68
C ASP A 111 -35.73 19.64 -21.73
N ARG A 112 -35.09 18.54 -21.33
CA ARG A 112 -34.70 17.44 -22.23
C ARG A 112 -35.71 16.31 -22.23
N LYS A 113 -36.28 16.04 -23.42
CA LYS A 113 -37.21 14.91 -23.63
C LYS A 113 -36.62 13.53 -23.32
N ARG A 114 -35.31 13.34 -23.52
CA ARG A 114 -34.60 12.07 -23.25
C ARG A 114 -33.15 12.36 -22.90
N LEU A 115 -32.72 11.81 -21.77
CA LEU A 115 -31.33 11.77 -21.33
C LEU A 115 -30.72 10.40 -21.64
N SER A 116 -29.41 10.34 -21.86
CA SER A 116 -28.68 9.08 -21.75
C SER A 116 -28.59 8.63 -20.29
N GLU A 117 -28.30 7.36 -20.05
CA GLU A 117 -28.08 6.84 -18.69
C GLU A 117 -26.92 7.57 -17.99
N GLU A 118 -25.85 7.89 -18.74
CA GLU A 118 -24.72 8.69 -18.22
C GLU A 118 -25.13 10.12 -17.86
N GLU A 119 -25.96 10.78 -18.68
CA GLU A 119 -26.49 12.11 -18.38
C GLU A 119 -27.40 12.07 -17.13
N GLN A 120 -28.26 11.05 -17.02
CA GLN A 120 -29.14 10.89 -15.85
C GLN A 120 -28.34 10.65 -14.57
N THR A 121 -27.33 9.78 -14.61
CA THR A 121 -26.44 9.50 -13.46
C THR A 121 -25.75 10.77 -12.96
N GLN A 122 -25.24 11.59 -13.89
CA GLN A 122 -24.61 12.87 -13.56
C GLN A 122 -25.60 13.85 -12.93
N VAL A 123 -26.81 13.97 -13.49
CA VAL A 123 -27.86 14.84 -12.95
C VAL A 123 -28.24 14.42 -11.53
N ASP A 124 -28.49 13.13 -11.31
CA ASP A 124 -28.87 12.61 -9.98
C ASP A 124 -27.77 12.89 -8.95
N ALA A 125 -26.49 12.72 -9.34
CA ALA A 125 -25.35 13.04 -8.48
C ALA A 125 -25.24 14.54 -8.15
N ILE A 126 -25.57 15.44 -9.09
CA ILE A 126 -25.55 16.89 -8.85
C ILE A 126 -26.71 17.30 -7.93
N VAL A 127 -27.93 16.83 -8.24
CA VAL A 127 -29.14 17.16 -7.47
C VAL A 127 -29.04 16.63 -6.04
N GLY A 128 -28.49 15.43 -5.85
CA GLY A 128 -28.25 14.83 -4.55
C GLY A 128 -27.00 15.32 -3.80
N ALA A 129 -26.18 16.20 -4.40
CA ALA A 129 -24.92 16.63 -3.79
C ALA A 129 -25.15 17.37 -2.45
N THR A 130 -24.56 16.86 -1.38
CA THR A 130 -24.58 17.49 -0.04
C THR A 130 -23.35 18.37 0.20
N ALA A 131 -23.34 19.08 1.34
CA ALA A 131 -22.23 19.94 1.74
C ALA A 131 -20.98 19.19 2.16
N GLU A 132 -21.13 17.94 2.56
CA GLU A 132 -20.06 17.16 3.12
C GLU A 132 -19.12 16.68 2.01
N GLN A 133 -17.91 17.21 2.01
CA GLN A 133 -16.89 16.81 1.05
C GLN A 133 -16.40 15.41 1.38
N VAL A 134 -16.57 14.50 0.43
CA VAL A 134 -15.96 13.16 0.46
C VAL A 134 -14.47 13.34 0.19
N THR A 135 -13.64 13.19 1.22
CA THR A 135 -12.18 13.35 1.14
C THR A 135 -11.49 12.11 1.70
N LEU A 136 -10.18 12.01 1.50
CA LEU A 136 -9.41 10.97 2.18
C LEU A 136 -9.27 11.28 3.67
N ASP A 137 -9.19 12.56 4.06
CA ASP A 137 -9.05 12.94 5.47
C ASP A 137 -10.21 12.43 6.34
N ASN A 138 -11.43 12.32 5.78
CA ASN A 138 -12.61 11.75 6.47
C ASN A 138 -12.97 10.32 6.01
N ALA A 139 -12.01 9.59 5.45
CA ALA A 139 -12.19 8.22 4.96
C ALA A 139 -13.41 8.07 4.03
N LEU A 140 -13.56 8.99 3.08
CA LEU A 140 -14.66 9.06 2.12
C LEU A 140 -16.04 9.29 2.78
N GLY A 141 -16.06 9.97 3.92
CA GLY A 141 -17.23 10.24 4.74
C GLY A 141 -17.60 9.10 5.71
N LEU A 142 -16.72 8.11 5.91
CA LEU A 142 -16.94 7.01 6.85
C LEU A 142 -16.48 7.32 8.29
N MET A 143 -15.78 8.45 8.48
CA MET A 143 -15.14 8.81 9.74
C MET A 143 -15.25 10.32 10.00
N ASP A 144 -15.45 10.71 11.26
CA ASP A 144 -15.09 12.05 11.72
C ASP A 144 -13.59 12.07 12.12
N PRO A 145 -12.72 12.87 11.45
CA PRO A 145 -11.30 12.94 11.79
C PRO A 145 -11.02 13.32 13.25
N ALA A 146 -11.96 13.99 13.93
CA ALA A 146 -11.84 14.35 15.34
C ALA A 146 -11.94 13.15 16.31
N GLU A 147 -12.46 12.01 15.84
CA GLU A 147 -12.56 10.76 16.62
C GLU A 147 -11.28 9.93 16.60
N ARG A 148 -10.27 10.34 15.82
CA ARG A 148 -8.93 9.74 15.85
C ARG A 148 -8.28 9.96 17.21
N THR A 149 -7.37 9.06 17.58
CA THR A 149 -6.66 9.18 18.86
C THR A 149 -5.95 10.53 18.97
N PRO A 150 -6.13 11.29 20.07
CA PRO A 150 -5.51 12.60 20.26
C PRO A 150 -3.98 12.56 20.19
N LEU A 151 -3.40 13.62 19.60
CA LEU A 151 -1.96 13.80 19.56
C LEU A 151 -1.40 14.10 20.96
N VAL A 152 -0.49 13.26 21.44
CA VAL A 152 0.22 13.47 22.70
C VAL A 152 1.71 13.64 22.40
N ALA A 153 2.25 14.81 22.76
CA ALA A 153 3.67 15.09 22.56
C ALA A 153 4.54 14.20 23.49
N PRO A 154 5.64 13.64 22.98
CA PRO A 154 6.62 12.89 23.76
C PRO A 154 7.21 13.73 24.89
N LYS A 155 7.43 13.10 26.05
CA LYS A 155 8.00 13.76 27.23
C LYS A 155 9.46 13.40 27.38
N ALA A 156 10.26 14.36 27.86
CA ALA A 156 11.64 14.06 28.25
C ALA A 156 11.68 12.97 29.33
N ARG A 157 12.45 11.90 29.10
CA ARG A 157 12.74 10.85 30.09
C ARG A 157 14.22 10.81 30.40
N LYS A 158 14.55 10.41 31.63
CA LYS A 158 15.95 10.16 32.02
C LYS A 158 16.31 8.74 31.63
N VAL A 159 16.96 8.59 30.48
CA VAL A 159 17.35 7.29 29.93
C VAL A 159 18.87 7.23 29.80
N GLN A 160 19.46 6.14 30.26
CA GLN A 160 20.83 5.77 29.90
C GLN A 160 20.75 4.92 28.63
N PHE A 161 20.93 5.57 27.48
CA PHE A 161 20.83 4.94 26.16
C PHE A 161 21.91 3.89 25.93
N VAL A 162 23.12 4.16 26.44
CA VAL A 162 24.25 3.22 26.44
C VAL A 162 24.97 3.32 27.78
N THR A 163 25.50 2.20 28.24
CA THR A 163 26.25 2.08 29.50
C THR A 163 27.64 1.51 29.25
N LYS A 164 28.51 1.63 30.25
CA LYS A 164 29.83 0.99 30.22
C LYS A 164 29.71 -0.53 30.07
N ALA A 165 28.74 -1.15 30.76
CA ALA A 165 28.49 -2.58 30.66
C ALA A 165 28.12 -3.01 29.24
N ALA A 166 27.28 -2.23 28.56
CA ALA A 166 26.87 -2.51 27.19
C ALA A 166 28.06 -2.51 26.22
N VAL A 167 28.99 -1.55 26.38
CA VAL A 167 30.22 -1.43 25.59
C VAL A 167 31.19 -2.57 25.91
N GLU A 168 31.37 -2.91 27.19
CA GLU A 168 32.22 -4.04 27.61
C GLU A 168 31.68 -5.39 27.10
N CYS A 169 30.36 -5.54 26.97
CA CYS A 169 29.76 -6.75 26.39
C CYS A 169 30.21 -6.95 24.93
N LEU A 170 30.21 -5.90 24.10
CA LEU A 170 30.68 -5.99 22.71
C LEU A 170 32.14 -6.42 22.62
N GLN A 171 33.00 -5.79 23.42
CA GLN A 171 34.43 -6.10 23.44
C GLN A 171 34.68 -7.54 23.90
N SER A 172 33.98 -7.97 24.95
CA SER A 172 34.12 -9.32 25.48
C SER A 172 33.62 -10.40 24.51
N LEU A 173 32.56 -10.13 23.74
CA LEU A 173 32.07 -11.04 22.70
C LEU A 173 33.04 -11.11 21.52
N ASP A 174 33.60 -9.98 21.07
CA ASP A 174 34.63 -9.97 20.01
C ASP A 174 35.87 -10.77 20.42
N GLU A 175 36.33 -10.62 21.67
CA GLU A 175 37.42 -11.42 22.23
C GLU A 175 37.07 -12.91 22.34
N LEU A 176 35.82 -13.23 22.69
CA LEU A 176 35.36 -14.62 22.75
C LEU A 176 35.35 -15.26 21.35
N VAL A 177 34.84 -14.55 20.34
CA VAL A 177 34.91 -14.99 18.95
C VAL A 177 36.37 -15.15 18.53
N HIS A 178 37.24 -14.21 18.87
CA HIS A 178 38.67 -14.30 18.55
C HIS A 178 39.33 -15.54 19.16
N LYS A 179 38.98 -15.88 20.41
CA LYS A 179 39.48 -17.07 21.11
C LYS A 179 39.03 -18.36 20.43
N HIS A 180 37.80 -18.38 19.91
CA HIS A 180 37.18 -19.53 19.25
C HIS A 180 37.25 -19.48 17.72
N ARG A 181 38.03 -18.56 17.13
CA ARG A 181 38.05 -18.29 15.69
C ARG A 181 38.41 -19.50 14.81
N GLU A 182 39.17 -20.44 15.35
CA GLU A 182 39.59 -21.69 14.69
C GLU A 182 38.63 -22.86 14.98
N THR A 183 37.50 -22.61 15.64
CA THR A 183 36.47 -23.64 15.89
C THR A 183 35.64 -23.81 14.61
N PRO A 184 35.57 -25.01 14.01
CA PRO A 184 34.66 -25.26 12.91
C PRO A 184 33.21 -25.25 13.40
N VAL A 185 32.33 -24.62 12.63
CA VAL A 185 30.89 -24.56 12.91
C VAL A 185 30.10 -24.92 11.66
N ARG A 186 28.99 -25.65 11.87
CA ARG A 186 28.01 -25.94 10.83
C ARG A 186 26.77 -25.11 11.03
N TYR A 187 26.28 -24.49 9.96
CA TYR A 187 25.07 -23.69 9.98
C TYR A 187 24.45 -23.61 8.58
N ASN A 188 23.18 -23.21 8.53
CA ASN A 188 22.50 -22.99 7.27
C ASN A 188 22.83 -21.58 6.74
N ARG A 189 23.30 -21.50 5.49
CA ARG A 189 23.49 -20.24 4.76
C ARG A 189 22.70 -20.32 3.46
N TRP A 190 21.60 -19.57 3.38
CA TRP A 190 20.72 -19.52 2.20
C TRP A 190 20.23 -20.89 1.73
N GLY A 191 19.88 -21.77 2.67
CA GLY A 191 19.36 -23.11 2.38
C GLY A 191 20.43 -24.21 2.30
N GLU A 192 21.71 -23.85 2.24
CA GLU A 192 22.82 -24.82 2.18
C GLU A 192 23.47 -24.99 3.56
N GLU A 193 23.72 -26.23 3.97
CA GLU A 193 24.53 -26.51 5.15
C GLU A 193 26.01 -26.27 4.79
N VAL A 194 26.64 -25.32 5.48
CA VAL A 194 28.05 -24.98 5.28
C VAL A 194 28.85 -25.27 6.55
N GLU A 195 30.10 -25.68 6.39
CA GLU A 195 31.07 -25.84 7.47
C GLU A 195 32.22 -24.83 7.28
N GLU A 196 32.34 -23.88 8.20
CA GLU A 196 33.38 -22.83 8.15
C GLU A 196 34.00 -22.64 9.54
N LEU A 197 35.22 -22.10 9.60
CA LEU A 197 35.81 -21.67 10.87
C LEU A 197 35.06 -20.44 11.37
N LEU A 198 34.71 -20.40 12.66
CA LEU A 198 33.94 -19.30 13.26
C LEU A 198 34.51 -17.92 12.87
N GLY A 199 35.83 -17.75 12.91
CA GLY A 199 36.46 -16.46 12.60
C GLY A 199 36.49 -16.05 11.12
N ASN A 200 36.14 -16.96 10.20
CA ASN A 200 36.12 -16.71 8.76
C ASN A 200 34.71 -16.40 8.25
N ILE A 201 33.69 -16.45 9.10
CA ILE A 201 32.30 -16.19 8.71
C ILE A 201 32.12 -14.70 8.37
N GLU A 202 31.94 -14.43 7.08
CA GLU A 202 31.78 -13.06 6.58
C GLU A 202 30.35 -12.53 6.71
N TYR A 203 29.33 -13.37 6.52
CA TYR A 203 27.92 -12.93 6.47
C TYR A 203 27.16 -13.07 7.79
N GLY A 204 27.87 -13.38 8.89
CA GLY A 204 27.25 -13.62 10.19
C GLY A 204 26.65 -15.03 10.33
N LEU A 205 26.01 -15.24 11.48
CA LEU A 205 25.31 -16.49 11.82
C LEU A 205 23.83 -16.40 11.40
N PRO A 206 23.03 -17.46 11.46
CA PRO A 206 21.58 -17.33 11.24
C PRO A 206 20.95 -16.34 12.23
N TRP A 207 19.97 -15.55 11.81
CA TRP A 207 19.23 -14.64 12.71
C TRP A 207 18.23 -15.43 13.59
N PRO A 208 17.94 -14.97 14.82
CA PRO A 208 16.79 -15.48 15.56
C PRO A 208 15.48 -15.13 14.85
N ASP A 209 14.56 -16.09 14.79
CA ASP A 209 13.18 -15.83 14.37
C ASP A 209 12.42 -15.14 15.52
N TRP A 210 12.20 -13.83 15.36
CA TRP A 210 11.49 -12.99 16.33
C TRP A 210 9.99 -13.24 16.39
N ASN A 211 9.42 -14.00 15.45
CA ASN A 211 8.01 -14.38 15.42
C ASN A 211 7.75 -15.68 16.19
N GLN A 212 8.80 -16.44 16.49
CA GLN A 212 8.71 -17.71 17.21
C GLN A 212 9.27 -17.59 18.64
N PRO A 213 8.81 -18.44 19.58
CA PRO A 213 9.37 -18.49 20.92
C PRO A 213 10.78 -19.13 20.92
N PRO A 214 11.67 -18.77 21.86
CA PRO A 214 13.05 -19.26 21.86
C PRO A 214 13.21 -20.78 21.87
N GLU A 215 12.27 -21.48 22.47
CA GLU A 215 12.27 -22.94 22.62
C GLU A 215 12.20 -23.67 21.27
N THR A 216 11.65 -23.03 20.23
CA THR A 216 11.52 -23.60 18.89
C THR A 216 12.62 -23.14 17.93
N SER A 217 13.28 -22.02 18.21
CA SER A 217 14.23 -21.39 17.27
C SER A 217 15.70 -21.68 17.56
N THR A 218 16.06 -22.24 18.72
CA THR A 218 17.48 -22.39 19.13
C THR A 218 18.34 -23.30 18.26
N ASN A 219 17.75 -24.12 17.38
CA ASN A 219 18.48 -25.09 16.55
C ASN A 219 19.34 -24.44 15.45
N GLY A 220 19.10 -23.16 15.13
CA GLY A 220 19.85 -22.43 14.10
C GLY A 220 21.17 -21.80 14.56
N LEU A 221 21.40 -21.64 15.88
CA LEU A 221 22.60 -20.95 16.39
C LEU A 221 23.75 -21.94 16.67
N PRO A 222 24.84 -21.95 15.88
CA PRO A 222 26.00 -22.75 16.21
C PRO A 222 26.66 -22.29 17.51
N LEU A 223 27.25 -23.24 18.24
CA LEU A 223 27.90 -23.01 19.54
C LEU A 223 26.97 -22.40 20.61
N LEU A 224 25.67 -22.72 20.59
CA LEU A 224 24.67 -22.22 21.55
C LEU A 224 25.14 -22.27 23.02
N ASP A 225 25.75 -23.38 23.44
CA ASP A 225 26.25 -23.55 24.80
C ASP A 225 27.37 -22.57 25.17
N LEU A 226 28.23 -22.22 24.21
CA LEU A 226 29.29 -21.23 24.41
C LEU A 226 28.69 -19.86 24.75
N TRP A 227 27.68 -19.43 23.99
CA TRP A 227 27.02 -18.14 24.18
C TRP A 227 26.22 -18.10 25.48
N ARG A 228 25.51 -19.20 25.81
CA ARG A 228 24.80 -19.36 27.10
C ARG A 228 25.75 -19.33 28.28
N GLN A 229 26.90 -20.01 28.16
CA GLN A 229 27.92 -20.00 29.21
C GLN A 229 28.46 -18.59 29.41
N TRP A 230 28.79 -17.86 28.34
CA TRP A 230 29.21 -16.46 28.43
C TRP A 230 28.16 -15.59 29.14
N LEU A 231 26.89 -15.71 28.75
CA LEU A 231 25.76 -15.00 29.36
C LEU A 231 25.69 -15.26 30.88
N ALA A 232 25.81 -16.52 31.30
CA ALA A 232 25.76 -16.91 32.71
C ALA A 232 26.99 -16.43 33.51
N SER A 233 28.19 -16.49 32.93
CA SER A 233 29.47 -16.22 33.62
C SER A 233 29.95 -14.76 33.54
N ARG A 234 29.16 -13.83 32.98
CA ARG A 234 29.57 -12.42 32.85
C ARG A 234 29.98 -11.79 34.18
N PRO A 235 31.10 -11.04 34.23
CA PRO A 235 31.50 -10.28 35.42
C PRO A 235 30.52 -9.14 35.73
N LYS A 236 30.59 -8.60 36.95
CA LYS A 236 29.74 -7.46 37.39
C LYS A 236 29.91 -6.21 36.52
N SER A 237 31.04 -6.04 35.85
CA SER A 237 31.30 -4.87 34.99
C SER A 237 30.51 -4.92 33.68
N GLN A 238 30.08 -6.11 33.25
CA GLN A 238 29.25 -6.38 32.07
C GLN A 238 27.77 -6.62 32.44
N ARG A 239 27.31 -6.09 33.58
CA ARG A 239 25.93 -6.20 34.02
C ARG A 239 25.43 -4.86 34.52
N ASP A 240 24.37 -4.35 33.92
CA ASP A 240 23.68 -3.19 34.46
C ASP A 240 22.82 -3.61 35.66
N LYS A 241 22.54 -2.66 36.56
CA LYS A 241 21.69 -2.94 37.74
C LYS A 241 20.26 -3.34 37.36
N ASP A 242 19.80 -2.88 36.19
CA ASP A 242 18.48 -3.17 35.64
C ASP A 242 18.47 -4.40 34.72
N GLY A 243 19.63 -5.01 34.44
CA GLY A 243 19.75 -6.18 33.56
C GLY A 243 19.49 -5.90 32.07
N LEU A 244 19.43 -4.61 31.67
CA LEU A 244 19.10 -4.19 30.30
C LEU A 244 20.35 -3.95 29.45
N GLU A 245 21.55 -4.34 29.90
CA GLU A 245 22.79 -4.09 29.19
C GLU A 245 22.80 -4.66 27.77
N LEU A 246 22.22 -5.84 27.53
CA LEU A 246 22.20 -6.47 26.21
C LEU A 246 21.28 -5.75 25.22
N VAL A 247 20.16 -5.19 25.71
CA VAL A 247 19.25 -4.36 24.90
C VAL A 247 19.99 -3.09 24.46
N ARG A 248 20.74 -2.48 25.38
CA ARG A 248 21.62 -1.33 25.07
C ARG A 248 22.76 -1.73 24.15
N THR A 249 23.33 -2.91 24.32
CA THR A 249 24.40 -3.43 23.47
C THR A 249 23.92 -3.58 22.03
N GLN A 250 22.72 -4.15 21.82
CA GLN A 250 22.15 -4.29 20.49
C GLN A 250 21.89 -2.93 19.84
N ALA A 251 21.19 -2.02 20.54
CA ALA A 251 20.94 -0.68 20.01
C ALA A 251 22.23 0.12 19.76
N TRP A 252 23.24 -0.04 20.61
CA TRP A 252 24.54 0.60 20.41
C TRP A 252 25.30 0.02 19.22
N PHE A 253 25.19 -1.29 18.98
CA PHE A 253 25.77 -1.92 17.81
C PHE A 253 25.13 -1.37 16.52
N ASP A 254 23.79 -1.39 16.42
CA ASP A 254 23.06 -0.88 15.25
C ASP A 254 23.39 0.59 14.96
N LEU A 255 23.62 1.40 16.00
CA LEU A 255 24.03 2.81 15.84
C LEU A 255 25.49 2.98 15.36
N THR A 256 26.36 2.00 15.61
CA THR A 256 27.81 2.12 15.42
C THR A 256 28.40 1.07 14.48
N GLU A 257 27.54 0.40 13.71
CA GLU A 257 27.82 -0.80 12.92
C GLU A 257 29.05 -0.60 12.01
N THR A 258 29.03 0.47 11.21
CA THR A 258 30.15 0.84 10.33
C THR A 258 30.79 2.16 10.75
N GLU A 259 32.03 2.35 10.31
CA GLU A 259 32.71 3.64 10.49
C GLU A 259 31.97 4.75 9.74
N TRP A 260 31.44 4.41 8.56
CA TRP A 260 30.69 5.33 7.71
C TRP A 260 29.39 5.79 8.38
N ASP A 261 28.58 4.87 8.92
CA ASP A 261 27.35 5.22 9.63
C ASP A 261 27.63 6.09 10.86
N TRP A 262 28.66 5.74 11.63
CA TRP A 262 29.08 6.51 12.78
C TRP A 262 29.54 7.93 12.42
N GLU A 263 30.34 8.08 11.36
CA GLU A 263 30.79 9.38 10.88
C GLU A 263 29.62 10.21 10.34
N ARG A 264 28.67 9.59 9.63
CA ARG A 264 27.44 10.23 9.14
C ARG A 264 26.59 10.73 10.31
N PHE A 265 26.37 9.90 11.33
CA PHE A 265 25.66 10.25 12.55
C PHE A 265 26.31 11.44 13.28
N LEU A 266 27.64 11.44 13.42
CA LEU A 266 28.37 12.56 14.02
C LEU A 266 28.35 13.83 13.14
N ALA A 267 28.42 13.69 11.82
CA ALA A 267 28.35 14.81 10.88
C ALA A 267 26.98 15.49 10.92
N TRP A 268 25.90 14.70 10.96
CA TRP A 268 24.54 15.21 11.15
C TRP A 268 24.41 16.03 12.44
N GLY A 269 25.03 15.59 13.53
CA GLY A 269 25.06 16.33 14.80
C GLY A 269 25.75 17.69 14.74
N LYS A 270 26.70 17.88 13.82
CA LYS A 270 27.47 19.13 13.70
C LYS A 270 26.70 20.24 12.99
N SER A 271 25.59 19.94 12.31
CA SER A 271 24.86 20.93 11.53
C SER A 271 24.05 21.92 12.36
N SER A 272 23.71 21.60 13.62
CA SER A 272 23.10 22.56 14.55
C SER A 272 23.40 22.27 16.03
N PRO A 273 23.32 23.29 16.92
CA PRO A 273 23.45 23.09 18.37
C PRO A 273 22.42 22.10 18.94
N GLU A 274 21.19 22.11 18.43
CA GLU A 274 20.12 21.20 18.86
C GLU A 274 20.44 19.76 18.47
N ARG A 275 20.89 19.50 17.24
CA ARG A 275 21.30 18.16 16.80
C ARG A 275 22.53 17.66 17.55
N LYS A 276 23.48 18.54 17.86
CA LYS A 276 24.63 18.20 18.72
C LYS A 276 24.18 17.71 20.09
N LYS A 277 23.13 18.32 20.67
CA LYS A 277 22.51 17.87 21.92
C LYS A 277 21.89 16.48 21.77
N VAL A 278 21.22 16.19 20.65
CA VAL A 278 20.68 14.84 20.35
C VAL A 278 21.81 13.81 20.41
N ILE A 279 22.88 14.02 19.64
CA ILE A 279 24.04 13.12 19.60
C ILE A 279 24.65 12.93 20.98
N SER A 280 24.93 14.02 21.72
CA SER A 280 25.53 13.89 23.05
C SER A 280 24.65 13.11 24.03
N THR A 281 23.32 13.20 23.86
CA THR A 281 22.36 12.50 24.73
C THR A 281 22.30 11.02 24.38
N LEU A 282 22.14 10.67 23.10
CA LEU A 282 22.05 9.28 22.64
C LEU A 282 23.35 8.50 22.84
N THR A 283 24.50 9.15 22.61
CA THR A 283 25.81 8.52 22.81
C THR A 283 26.23 8.40 24.26
N CYS A 284 25.59 9.15 25.18
CA CYS A 284 26.02 9.26 26.57
C CYS A 284 27.53 9.54 26.74
N GLY A 285 28.18 10.16 25.74
CA GLY A 285 29.63 10.41 25.71
C GLY A 285 30.51 9.22 25.32
N PHE A 286 29.95 8.07 24.99
CA PHE A 286 30.68 6.91 24.49
C PHE A 286 31.09 7.08 23.01
N LYS A 287 32.14 6.35 22.61
CA LYS A 287 32.65 6.29 21.24
C LYS A 287 32.41 4.91 20.65
N ARG A 288 32.33 4.83 19.33
CA ARG A 288 32.26 3.57 18.57
C ARG A 288 33.32 2.57 19.03
N VAL A 289 32.92 1.31 19.14
CA VAL A 289 33.80 0.18 19.44
C VAL A 289 34.27 -0.43 18.12
N LYS A 290 35.57 -0.64 17.95
CA LYS A 290 36.11 -1.33 16.77
C LYS A 290 36.12 -2.84 17.03
N LEU A 291 35.28 -3.57 16.30
CA LEU A 291 35.14 -5.02 16.39
C LEU A 291 35.84 -5.71 15.22
N LYS A 292 36.56 -6.81 15.48
CA LYS A 292 37.21 -7.62 14.45
C LYS A 292 36.21 -8.55 13.77
N TYR A 293 35.25 -9.06 14.52
CA TYR A 293 34.26 -10.06 14.11
C TYR A 293 32.84 -9.50 14.12
N LYS A 294 32.68 -8.27 13.61
CA LYS A 294 31.45 -7.47 13.78
C LYS A 294 30.16 -8.22 13.41
N ASN A 295 30.14 -8.92 12.27
CA ASN A 295 28.93 -9.60 11.78
C ASN A 295 28.58 -10.79 12.68
N ILE A 296 29.57 -11.52 13.21
CA ILE A 296 29.30 -12.61 14.17
C ILE A 296 28.80 -12.04 15.50
N VAL A 297 29.44 -10.98 16.00
CA VAL A 297 29.07 -10.33 17.26
C VAL A 297 27.65 -9.78 17.20
N GLU A 298 27.25 -9.15 16.09
CA GLU A 298 25.89 -8.67 15.85
C GLU A 298 24.84 -9.76 16.06
N HIS A 299 25.00 -10.88 15.37
CA HIS A 299 24.04 -11.97 15.39
C HIS A 299 24.03 -12.64 16.77
N VAL A 300 25.20 -12.80 17.41
CA VAL A 300 25.29 -13.30 18.79
C VAL A 300 24.58 -12.36 19.77
N VAL A 301 24.74 -11.05 19.65
CA VAL A 301 24.02 -10.08 20.48
C VAL A 301 22.51 -10.18 20.26
N ALA A 302 22.07 -10.26 19.01
CA ALA A 302 20.65 -10.43 18.68
C ALA A 302 20.09 -11.72 19.29
N TRP A 303 20.81 -12.84 19.18
CA TRP A 303 20.46 -14.10 19.83
C TRP A 303 20.44 -14.00 21.35
N LEU A 304 21.41 -13.31 21.97
CA LEU A 304 21.45 -13.17 23.42
C LEU A 304 20.34 -12.28 23.96
N THR A 305 19.99 -11.19 23.27
CA THR A 305 18.79 -10.39 23.57
C THR A 305 17.52 -11.20 23.32
N TYR A 306 17.53 -12.05 22.27
CA TYR A 306 16.41 -12.93 21.99
C TYR A 306 16.24 -13.99 23.11
N LEU A 307 17.30 -14.62 23.58
CA LEU A 307 17.25 -15.63 24.64
C LEU A 307 16.99 -15.03 26.02
N ASN A 308 17.40 -13.77 26.25
CA ASN A 308 17.29 -13.10 27.55
C ASN A 308 16.29 -11.93 27.47
N GLN A 309 15.08 -12.12 28.01
CA GLN A 309 14.02 -11.10 28.09
C GLN A 309 13.88 -10.57 29.52
N PRO A 310 14.72 -9.61 29.95
CA PRO A 310 14.67 -9.08 31.31
C PRO A 310 13.34 -8.35 31.57
N ALA A 311 12.88 -8.42 32.83
CA ALA A 311 11.71 -7.67 33.27
C ALA A 311 11.94 -6.16 33.02
N GLY A 312 10.90 -5.47 32.52
CA GLY A 312 10.97 -4.04 32.24
C GLY A 312 11.59 -3.66 30.90
N MET A 313 12.00 -4.63 30.06
CA MET A 313 12.54 -4.35 28.71
C MET A 313 11.63 -3.46 27.87
N ILE A 314 10.34 -3.78 27.77
CA ILE A 314 9.38 -2.99 26.98
C ILE A 314 9.22 -1.58 27.55
N ASP A 315 9.16 -1.44 28.87
CA ASP A 315 9.07 -0.12 29.50
C ASP A 315 10.33 0.73 29.25
N PHE A 316 11.51 0.12 29.28
CA PHE A 316 12.75 0.80 28.89
C PHE A 316 12.74 1.22 27.41
N LEU A 317 12.31 0.35 26.49
CA LEU A 317 12.22 0.67 25.06
C LEU A 317 11.20 1.78 24.78
N LEU A 318 10.08 1.80 25.51
CA LEU A 318 9.10 2.89 25.48
C LEU A 318 9.71 4.20 25.98
N ASP A 319 10.43 4.16 27.11
CA ASP A 319 11.08 5.34 27.68
C ASP A 319 12.20 5.87 26.78
N ALA A 320 12.99 4.98 26.16
CA ALA A 320 14.06 5.33 25.23
C ALA A 320 13.50 5.96 23.94
N THR A 321 12.44 5.38 23.36
CA THR A 321 11.74 5.95 22.19
C THR A 321 11.10 7.30 22.52
N GLU A 322 10.41 7.43 23.66
CA GLU A 322 9.81 8.70 24.07
C GLU A 322 10.87 9.77 24.33
N ALA A 323 12.00 9.39 24.96
CA ALA A 323 13.13 10.27 25.18
C ALA A 323 13.80 10.72 23.87
N SER A 324 13.99 9.82 22.90
CA SER A 324 14.57 10.18 21.61
C SER A 324 13.65 11.14 20.85
N PHE A 325 12.35 10.84 20.80
CA PHE A 325 11.36 11.72 20.16
C PHE A 325 11.24 13.09 20.83
N ALA A 326 11.38 13.18 22.16
CA ALA A 326 11.40 14.46 22.87
C ALA A 326 12.62 15.34 22.52
N LEU A 327 13.64 14.79 21.85
CA LEU A 327 14.84 15.51 21.41
C LEU A 327 14.73 16.06 19.97
N VAL A 328 13.66 15.76 19.22
CA VAL A 328 13.52 16.20 17.82
C VAL A 328 13.61 17.73 17.72
N PRO A 329 14.58 18.29 16.97
CA PRO A 329 14.68 19.72 16.79
C PRO A 329 13.44 20.31 16.11
N LYS A 330 12.93 21.44 16.61
CA LYS A 330 11.74 22.11 16.03
C LYS A 330 11.87 22.40 14.54
N LYS A 331 13.06 22.78 14.08
CA LYS A 331 13.34 23.03 12.65
C LYS A 331 13.21 21.78 11.80
N ASP A 332 13.61 20.63 12.33
CA ASP A 332 13.48 19.35 11.63
C ASP A 332 12.03 18.88 11.63
N MET A 333 11.31 19.11 12.72
CA MET A 333 9.87 18.86 12.79
C MET A 333 9.10 19.65 11.73
N GLN A 334 9.42 20.94 11.55
CA GLN A 334 8.73 21.81 10.58
C GLN A 334 8.94 21.39 9.12
N LYS A 335 10.06 20.73 8.79
CA LYS A 335 10.29 20.22 7.42
C LYS A 335 9.22 19.23 6.96
N LEU A 336 8.50 18.59 7.88
CA LEU A 336 7.45 17.63 7.55
C LEU A 336 6.28 18.24 6.76
N SER A 337 6.05 19.57 6.80
CA SER A 337 5.02 20.22 5.97
C SER A 337 5.44 20.40 4.52
N ASP A 338 6.75 20.44 4.27
CA ASP A 338 7.34 20.86 2.99
C ASP A 338 8.18 19.74 2.37
N LEU A 339 7.98 18.49 2.80
CA LEU A 339 8.71 17.36 2.22
C LEU A 339 8.35 17.24 0.73
N PRO A 340 9.35 16.98 -0.12
CA PRO A 340 9.08 16.75 -1.53
C PRO A 340 8.16 15.55 -1.69
N GLU A 341 7.21 15.65 -2.63
CA GLU A 341 6.28 14.56 -2.97
C GLU A 341 7.03 13.28 -3.39
N GLN A 342 8.28 13.39 -3.87
CA GLN A 342 9.09 12.23 -4.26
C GLN A 342 10.14 11.86 -3.20
N ARG A 343 10.05 10.60 -2.72
CA ARG A 343 11.10 9.94 -1.92
C ARG A 343 12.32 9.63 -2.80
N GLY A 344 13.22 10.59 -2.94
CA GLY A 344 14.54 10.36 -3.56
C GLY A 344 15.37 9.38 -2.71
N TYR A 345 16.16 8.53 -3.34
CA TYR A 345 17.27 7.86 -2.64
C TYR A 345 18.31 8.94 -2.34
N TYR A 346 18.34 9.43 -1.11
CA TYR A 346 19.33 10.41 -0.67
C TYR A 346 20.64 9.70 -0.30
N PHE A 347 21.32 9.11 -1.29
CA PHE A 347 22.63 8.47 -1.05
C PHE A 347 23.68 9.50 -0.59
N ASP A 348 23.65 10.71 -1.19
CA ASP A 348 24.64 11.78 -0.94
C ASP A 348 24.04 13.05 -0.29
N GLN A 349 22.75 13.07 0.02
CA GLN A 349 22.05 14.24 0.58
C GLN A 349 21.44 13.92 1.94
N GLU A 350 21.29 14.94 2.79
CA GLU A 350 20.61 14.79 4.06
C GLU A 350 19.13 14.46 3.82
N ASN A 351 18.62 13.39 4.46
CA ASN A 351 17.20 13.07 4.40
C ASN A 351 16.40 14.20 5.08
N PRO A 352 15.51 14.91 4.37
CA PRO A 352 14.75 16.01 4.95
C PRO A 352 13.72 15.53 5.99
N ASP A 353 13.37 14.25 5.97
CA ASP A 353 12.49 13.63 6.94
C ASP A 353 13.28 13.02 8.09
N TRP A 354 13.26 13.69 9.25
CA TRP A 354 13.99 13.29 10.44
C TRP A 354 13.64 11.87 10.93
N ARG A 355 12.46 11.36 10.60
CA ARG A 355 11.98 10.04 11.03
C ARG A 355 12.73 8.87 10.40
N ASN A 356 13.42 9.11 9.28
CA ASN A 356 14.31 8.13 8.64
C ASN A 356 15.79 8.46 8.92
N THR A 357 16.08 9.13 10.03
CA THR A 357 17.46 9.37 10.47
C THR A 357 17.73 8.52 11.70
N GLU A 358 18.96 8.04 11.84
CA GLU A 358 19.40 7.09 12.86
C GLU A 358 19.02 7.50 14.30
N PRO A 359 19.11 8.78 14.73
CA PRO A 359 18.71 9.19 16.07
C PRO A 359 17.25 8.85 16.43
N PHE A 360 16.37 8.81 15.43
CA PHE A 360 14.94 8.69 15.62
C PHE A 360 14.36 7.38 15.09
N GLU A 361 15.09 6.62 14.27
CA GLU A 361 14.68 5.28 13.81
C GLU A 361 15.14 4.16 14.75
N LEU A 362 16.29 4.33 15.43
CA LEU A 362 16.93 3.30 16.23
C LEU A 362 16.02 2.70 17.32
N TRP A 363 15.52 3.55 18.22
CA TRP A 363 14.73 3.08 19.36
C TRP A 363 13.34 2.59 18.96
N PRO A 364 12.60 3.23 18.03
CA PRO A 364 11.36 2.67 17.49
C PRO A 364 11.53 1.29 16.87
N LYS A 365 12.61 1.04 16.12
CA LYS A 365 12.91 -0.28 15.54
C LYS A 365 12.99 -1.36 16.62
N HIS A 366 13.79 -1.13 17.68
CA HIS A 366 13.89 -2.10 18.78
C HIS A 366 12.61 -2.22 19.60
N LEU A 367 11.86 -1.11 19.79
CA LEU A 367 10.55 -1.14 20.44
C LEU A 367 9.56 -2.00 19.63
N GLN A 368 9.51 -1.85 18.31
CA GLN A 368 8.65 -2.64 17.44
C GLN A 368 8.97 -4.12 17.53
N LEU A 369 10.26 -4.50 17.43
CA LEU A 369 10.69 -5.90 17.59
C LEU A 369 10.32 -6.47 18.97
N GLY A 370 10.59 -5.71 20.04
CA GLY A 370 10.26 -6.11 21.40
C GLY A 370 8.75 -6.30 21.60
N CYS A 371 7.94 -5.34 21.13
CA CYS A 371 6.48 -5.41 21.25
C CYS A 371 5.87 -6.50 20.38
N ARG A 372 6.32 -6.68 19.14
CA ARG A 372 5.81 -7.75 18.24
C ARG A 372 6.00 -9.12 18.87
N ARG A 373 7.20 -9.41 19.36
CA ARG A 373 7.49 -10.66 20.04
C ARG A 373 6.64 -10.88 21.30
N ASN A 374 6.44 -9.81 22.08
CA ASN A 374 5.71 -9.88 23.34
C ASN A 374 4.22 -9.53 23.19
N ARG A 375 3.67 -9.50 21.96
CA ARG A 375 2.34 -8.95 21.64
C ARG A 375 1.23 -9.49 22.54
N LYS A 376 1.17 -10.81 22.72
CA LYS A 376 0.18 -11.50 23.56
C LYS A 376 0.29 -11.19 25.06
N SER A 377 1.43 -10.67 25.50
CA SER A 377 1.76 -10.38 26.90
C SER A 377 1.89 -8.90 27.23
N LEU A 378 1.67 -8.01 26.25
CA LEU A 378 1.73 -6.57 26.45
C LEU A 378 0.65 -6.14 27.46
N ALA A 379 1.03 -5.29 28.41
CA ALA A 379 0.05 -4.64 29.27
C ALA A 379 -0.69 -3.53 28.50
N SER A 380 -1.98 -3.29 28.78
CA SER A 380 -2.75 -2.23 28.10
C SER A 380 -2.10 -0.84 28.20
N ARG A 381 -1.42 -0.54 29.32
CA ARG A 381 -0.63 0.69 29.48
C ARG A 381 0.53 0.76 28.47
N GLN A 382 1.22 -0.35 28.21
CA GLN A 382 2.33 -0.40 27.27
C GLN A 382 1.83 -0.26 25.83
N ALA A 383 0.77 -0.98 25.46
CA ALA A 383 0.13 -0.86 24.15
C ALA A 383 -0.37 0.58 23.89
N ALA A 384 -1.02 1.21 24.87
CA ALA A 384 -1.48 2.59 24.75
C ALA A 384 -0.33 3.60 24.60
N ARG A 385 0.77 3.43 25.35
CA ARG A 385 1.97 4.27 25.18
C ARG A 385 2.61 4.06 23.83
N TRP A 386 2.71 2.82 23.36
CA TRP A 386 3.28 2.50 22.05
C TRP A 386 2.48 3.15 20.93
N TRP A 387 1.15 3.01 20.97
CA TRP A 387 0.24 3.66 20.03
C TRP A 387 0.36 5.18 20.05
N SER A 388 0.36 5.79 21.24
CA SER A 388 0.50 7.24 21.39
C SER A 388 1.80 7.77 20.76
N LEU A 389 2.92 7.06 20.95
CA LEU A 389 4.20 7.41 20.31
C LEU A 389 4.17 7.22 18.79
N ALA A 390 3.60 6.12 18.32
CA ALA A 390 3.45 5.81 16.91
C ALA A 390 2.55 6.83 16.19
N ARG A 391 1.41 7.20 16.79
CA ARG A 391 0.47 8.21 16.28
C ARG A 391 1.12 9.59 16.19
N TRP A 392 1.91 9.98 17.19
CA TRP A 392 2.67 11.24 17.14
C TRP A 392 3.80 11.20 16.11
N HIS A 393 4.48 10.06 15.94
CA HIS A 393 5.53 9.91 14.94
C HIS A 393 4.99 9.98 13.50
N ASP A 394 3.81 9.41 13.25
CA ASP A 394 3.13 9.44 11.94
C ASP A 394 2.77 10.86 11.51
N GLU A 395 2.06 11.60 12.37
CA GLU A 395 1.60 12.96 12.08
C GLU A 395 1.70 13.79 13.38
N PRO A 396 2.88 14.37 13.67
CA PRO A 396 3.12 15.08 14.93
C PRO A 396 2.36 16.41 15.05
N PHE A 397 1.85 16.91 13.92
CA PHE A 397 0.95 18.04 13.80
C PHE A 397 0.10 17.87 12.54
N VAL A 398 -1.10 18.44 12.56
CA VAL A 398 -2.02 18.40 11.41
C VAL A 398 -1.33 18.99 10.18
N GLY A 399 -1.31 18.23 9.09
CA GLY A 399 -0.71 18.64 7.84
C GLY A 399 0.72 18.14 7.59
N ALA A 400 1.35 17.53 8.58
CA ALA A 400 2.64 16.85 8.39
C ALA A 400 2.51 15.71 7.37
N ALA A 401 3.54 15.50 6.57
CA ALA A 401 3.65 14.30 5.73
C ALA A 401 3.55 13.03 6.58
N ARG A 402 2.75 12.06 6.14
CA ARG A 402 2.37 10.87 6.92
C ARG A 402 3.48 9.82 6.92
N GLN A 403 3.73 9.17 8.06
CA GLN A 403 4.54 7.96 8.15
C GLN A 403 3.79 6.98 9.03
N ARG A 404 2.80 6.31 8.44
CA ARG A 404 1.94 5.39 9.17
C ARG A 404 2.76 4.31 9.86
N PRO A 405 2.42 3.97 11.12
CA PRO A 405 3.00 2.80 11.74
C PRO A 405 2.51 1.54 11.02
N ASP A 406 3.26 0.48 11.20
CA ASP A 406 2.87 -0.84 10.75
C ASP A 406 1.49 -1.25 11.31
N PHE A 407 0.71 -1.97 10.50
CA PHE A 407 -0.67 -2.33 10.82
C PHE A 407 -0.77 -3.15 12.12
N SER A 408 0.25 -3.93 12.47
CA SER A 408 0.29 -4.68 13.73
C SER A 408 0.29 -3.78 14.98
N VAL A 409 0.84 -2.55 14.88
CA VAL A 409 0.83 -1.57 15.99
C VAL A 409 -0.59 -1.09 16.26
N LEU A 410 -1.32 -0.77 15.18
CA LEU A 410 -2.68 -0.27 15.25
C LEU A 410 -3.66 -1.34 15.75
N THR A 411 -3.57 -2.57 15.22
CA THR A 411 -4.43 -3.68 15.66
C THR A 411 -4.15 -4.07 17.10
N THR A 412 -2.87 -4.12 17.51
CA THR A 412 -2.52 -4.32 18.93
C THR A 412 -3.09 -3.21 19.82
N ALA A 413 -3.02 -1.95 19.39
CA ALA A 413 -3.62 -0.86 20.14
C ALA A 413 -5.14 -1.02 20.27
N TYR A 414 -5.80 -1.49 19.21
CA TYR A 414 -7.24 -1.74 19.19
C TYR A 414 -7.64 -2.85 20.15
N ASP A 415 -6.90 -3.97 20.14
CA ASP A 415 -7.08 -5.10 21.09
C ASP A 415 -7.04 -4.64 22.56
N HIS A 416 -6.26 -3.59 22.85
CA HIS A 416 -6.13 -2.99 24.18
C HIS A 416 -7.02 -1.77 24.43
N GLY A 417 -7.92 -1.41 23.50
CA GLY A 417 -8.81 -0.26 23.59
C GLY A 417 -8.10 1.10 23.56
N ALA A 418 -6.91 1.16 22.97
CA ALA A 418 -6.07 2.35 22.90
C ALA A 418 -6.15 3.11 21.57
N SER A 419 -6.64 2.48 20.50
CA SER A 419 -6.96 3.12 19.22
C SER A 419 -8.47 3.03 18.94
N THR A 420 -8.96 3.85 18.01
CA THR A 420 -10.37 3.92 17.65
C THR A 420 -10.64 3.32 16.26
N THR A 421 -11.92 3.12 15.93
CA THR A 421 -12.33 2.77 14.57
C THR A 421 -11.98 3.87 13.56
N ALA A 422 -11.94 5.13 13.99
CA ALA A 422 -11.44 6.24 13.18
C ALA A 422 -9.95 6.08 12.85
N ASP A 423 -9.12 5.65 13.80
CA ASP A 423 -7.70 5.36 13.49
C ASP A 423 -7.54 4.24 12.46
N LEU A 424 -8.41 3.21 12.49
CA LEU A 424 -8.48 2.15 11.47
C LEU A 424 -8.91 2.69 10.10
N LEU A 425 -9.97 3.49 10.04
CA LEU A 425 -10.44 4.09 8.79
C LEU A 425 -9.42 5.05 8.17
N ASP A 426 -8.69 5.84 8.98
CA ASP A 426 -7.58 6.67 8.52
C ASP A 426 -6.37 5.85 8.03
N HIS A 427 -6.14 4.67 8.59
CA HIS A 427 -5.11 3.77 8.10
C HIS A 427 -5.52 3.14 6.75
N LEU A 428 -6.79 2.75 6.60
CA LEU A 428 -7.33 2.16 5.37
C LEU A 428 -7.57 3.15 4.23
N LEU A 429 -8.05 4.36 4.52
CA LEU A 429 -8.53 5.32 3.52
C LEU A 429 -8.00 6.74 3.71
N GLY A 430 -7.24 7.00 4.77
CA GLY A 430 -6.64 8.31 4.99
C GLY A 430 -5.66 8.69 3.87
N PRO A 431 -5.27 9.96 3.76
CA PRO A 431 -4.29 10.38 2.76
C PRO A 431 -2.91 9.82 3.10
N ASP A 432 -2.24 9.17 2.15
CA ASP A 432 -0.79 8.95 2.22
C ASP A 432 -0.06 10.15 1.61
N ARG A 433 0.51 11.02 2.45
CA ARG A 433 1.21 12.24 2.03
C ARG A 433 2.70 11.99 1.73
N ARG A 434 3.13 10.74 1.51
CA ARG A 434 4.56 10.37 1.44
C ARG A 434 4.94 9.42 0.31
N THR A 435 4.06 9.16 -0.64
CA THR A 435 4.33 8.08 -1.60
C THR A 435 5.44 8.40 -2.58
N ARG A 436 6.31 7.41 -2.74
CA ARG A 436 7.34 7.36 -3.76
C ARG A 436 6.64 7.07 -5.07
N TRP A 437 6.71 8.01 -6.02
CA TRP A 437 5.89 8.03 -7.24
C TRP A 437 4.44 8.44 -6.94
N ASP A 438 3.77 8.98 -7.96
CA ASP A 438 2.42 9.56 -7.97
C ASP A 438 1.28 8.57 -7.64
N THR A 439 1.45 7.73 -6.63
CA THR A 439 0.48 6.71 -6.21
C THR A 439 0.40 6.67 -4.70
N GLN A 440 -0.68 7.21 -4.13
CA GLN A 440 -1.07 6.94 -2.74
C GLN A 440 -1.12 5.42 -2.52
N ASN A 441 -0.50 4.94 -1.43
CA ASN A 441 -0.44 3.53 -1.08
C ASN A 441 -1.52 3.25 -0.03
N PHE A 442 -2.35 2.25 -0.30
CA PHE A 442 -3.42 1.79 0.58
C PHE A 442 -3.16 0.33 0.97
N ASP A 443 -1.92 0.04 1.37
CA ASP A 443 -1.44 -1.33 1.59
C ASP A 443 -2.34 -2.10 2.60
N SER A 444 -2.75 -1.45 3.69
CA SER A 444 -3.66 -2.08 4.66
C SER A 444 -5.08 -2.29 4.15
N LEU A 445 -5.57 -1.42 3.24
CA LEU A 445 -6.85 -1.67 2.56
C LEU A 445 -6.70 -2.89 1.66
N GLU A 446 -5.63 -2.95 0.89
CA GLU A 446 -5.33 -4.06 -0.02
C GLU A 446 -5.25 -5.37 0.74
N GLU A 447 -4.46 -5.44 1.81
CA GLU A 447 -4.31 -6.60 2.68
C GLU A 447 -5.64 -7.07 3.28
N LEU A 448 -6.41 -6.18 3.91
CA LEU A 448 -7.70 -6.54 4.52
C LEU A 448 -8.82 -6.81 3.51
N THR A 449 -8.61 -6.46 2.24
CA THR A 449 -9.56 -6.72 1.17
C THR A 449 -9.09 -7.80 0.20
N LYS A 450 -8.00 -8.52 0.47
CA LYS A 450 -7.65 -9.72 -0.31
C LYS A 450 -8.77 -10.76 -0.24
N SER A 451 -8.89 -11.56 -1.29
CA SER A 451 -9.83 -12.69 -1.31
C SER A 451 -9.47 -13.74 -0.26
N LYS A 452 -8.18 -13.87 0.06
CA LYS A 452 -7.65 -14.68 1.15
C LYS A 452 -6.75 -13.83 2.04
N LEU A 453 -7.09 -13.75 3.31
CA LEU A 453 -6.34 -13.00 4.31
C LEU A 453 -5.16 -13.83 4.84
N ASP A 454 -4.12 -13.15 5.31
CA ASP A 454 -3.11 -13.80 6.13
C ASP A 454 -3.68 -14.20 7.50
N LYS A 455 -2.98 -15.10 8.20
CA LYS A 455 -3.44 -15.67 9.48
C LYS A 455 -3.68 -14.61 10.56
N ASP A 456 -2.88 -13.55 10.59
CA ASP A 456 -3.00 -12.49 11.60
C ASP A 456 -4.22 -11.59 11.31
N SER A 457 -4.41 -11.20 10.05
CA SER A 457 -5.59 -10.44 9.61
C SER A 457 -6.89 -11.23 9.80
N GLU A 458 -6.89 -12.52 9.45
CA GLU A 458 -8.05 -13.41 9.65
C GLU A 458 -8.40 -13.53 11.15
N ALA A 459 -7.40 -13.79 12.01
CA ALA A 459 -7.60 -13.89 13.45
C ALA A 459 -8.10 -12.56 14.05
N PHE A 460 -7.59 -11.42 13.57
CA PHE A 460 -8.02 -10.10 14.00
C PHE A 460 -9.49 -9.83 13.64
N LEU A 461 -9.90 -10.07 12.39
CA LEU A 461 -11.30 -9.87 11.98
C LEU A 461 -12.27 -10.86 12.62
N ALA A 462 -11.82 -12.09 12.90
CA ALA A 462 -12.62 -13.08 13.64
C ALA A 462 -12.87 -12.63 15.09
N THR A 463 -11.90 -11.93 15.69
CA THR A 463 -12.02 -11.38 17.05
C THR A 463 -12.85 -10.09 17.06
N HIS A 464 -12.79 -9.28 16.00
CA HIS A 464 -13.44 -7.98 15.87
C HIS A 464 -14.35 -7.89 14.63
N PRO A 465 -15.53 -8.56 14.64
CA PRO A 465 -16.42 -8.61 13.47
C PRO A 465 -17.00 -7.24 13.07
N GLU A 466 -17.03 -6.26 13.97
CA GLU A 466 -17.31 -4.87 13.65
C GLU A 466 -16.28 -4.24 12.71
N ILE A 467 -15.01 -4.64 12.78
CA ILE A 467 -13.99 -4.17 11.85
C ILE A 467 -14.18 -4.84 10.49
N GLY A 468 -14.57 -6.11 10.43
CA GLY A 468 -14.95 -6.77 9.18
C GLY A 468 -16.09 -6.02 8.47
N ARG A 469 -17.10 -5.56 9.22
CA ARG A 469 -18.17 -4.70 8.68
C ARG A 469 -17.66 -3.34 8.18
N LEU A 470 -16.70 -2.72 8.87
CA LEU A 470 -16.07 -1.47 8.42
C LEU A 470 -15.30 -1.65 7.12
N VAL A 471 -14.56 -2.76 6.96
CA VAL A 471 -13.85 -3.07 5.71
C VAL A 471 -14.83 -3.23 4.54
N GLU A 472 -15.96 -3.91 4.74
CA GLU A 472 -17.02 -4.00 3.73
C GLU A 472 -17.67 -2.65 3.40
N GLN A 473 -17.79 -1.76 4.39
CA GLN A 473 -18.23 -0.38 4.16
C GLN A 473 -17.22 0.40 3.32
N CYS A 474 -15.92 0.23 3.55
CA CYS A 474 -14.87 0.82 2.69
C CYS A 474 -15.00 0.34 1.24
N ARG A 475 -15.11 -0.98 1.01
CA ARG A 475 -15.33 -1.56 -0.34
C ARG A 475 -16.55 -0.95 -1.02
N SER A 476 -17.68 -0.98 -0.31
CA SER A 476 -18.96 -0.49 -0.83
C SER A 476 -18.89 0.99 -1.17
N ARG A 477 -18.27 1.79 -0.31
CA ARG A 477 -18.15 3.24 -0.47
C ARG A 477 -17.28 3.62 -1.66
N ILE A 478 -16.14 2.95 -1.83
CA ILE A 478 -15.25 3.14 -2.99
C ILE A 478 -16.02 2.86 -4.29
N VAL A 479 -16.68 1.70 -4.35
CA VAL A 479 -17.44 1.27 -5.53
C VAL A 479 -18.60 2.22 -5.84
N GLU A 480 -19.34 2.66 -4.81
CA GLU A 480 -20.43 3.61 -4.95
C GLU A 480 -19.95 4.92 -5.61
N ILE A 481 -18.87 5.49 -5.09
CA ILE A 481 -18.28 6.73 -5.60
C ILE A 481 -17.79 6.56 -7.04
N GLU A 482 -17.08 5.46 -7.34
CA GLU A 482 -16.47 5.23 -8.66
C GLU A 482 -17.49 4.85 -9.75
N LEU A 483 -18.60 4.19 -9.38
CA LEU A 483 -19.72 4.00 -10.30
C LEU A 483 -20.43 5.32 -10.60
N ALA A 484 -20.65 6.16 -9.58
CA ALA A 484 -21.34 7.44 -9.69
C ALA A 484 -20.51 8.58 -10.29
N ARG A 485 -19.16 8.49 -10.28
CA ARG A 485 -18.31 9.59 -10.75
C ARG A 485 -18.47 9.85 -12.25
N GLY A 486 -18.17 11.07 -12.65
CA GLY A 486 -17.99 11.42 -14.05
C GLY A 486 -16.58 11.14 -14.55
N GLU A 487 -16.06 12.04 -15.37
CA GLU A 487 -14.80 11.83 -16.07
C GLU A 487 -13.57 12.09 -15.21
N THR A 488 -13.66 12.99 -14.24
CA THR A 488 -12.53 13.36 -13.37
C THR A 488 -12.37 12.35 -12.24
N PRO A 489 -11.12 12.01 -11.84
CA PRO A 489 -10.86 11.21 -10.66
C PRO A 489 -11.51 11.80 -9.41
N THR A 490 -11.85 10.93 -8.48
CA THR A 490 -12.34 11.31 -7.14
C THR A 490 -11.33 10.88 -6.09
N ALA A 491 -11.57 11.29 -4.83
CA ALA A 491 -10.81 10.77 -3.69
C ALA A 491 -10.82 9.23 -3.62
N ALA A 492 -11.86 8.55 -4.12
CA ALA A 492 -11.96 7.09 -4.13
C ALA A 492 -11.17 6.43 -5.27
N THR A 493 -10.69 7.18 -6.27
CA THR A 493 -10.03 6.59 -7.44
C THR A 493 -8.74 5.89 -7.06
N ALA A 494 -7.90 6.48 -6.20
CA ALA A 494 -6.66 5.81 -5.77
C ALA A 494 -6.95 4.56 -4.89
N PRO A 495 -7.81 4.62 -3.85
CA PRO A 495 -8.24 3.43 -3.11
C PRO A 495 -8.81 2.31 -3.98
N ALA A 496 -9.55 2.64 -5.05
CA ALA A 496 -10.12 1.65 -5.97
C ALA A 496 -9.07 0.76 -6.65
N TRP A 497 -7.84 1.25 -6.83
CA TRP A 497 -6.73 0.46 -7.36
C TRP A 497 -6.09 -0.48 -6.34
N HIS A 498 -6.46 -0.36 -5.07
CA HIS A 498 -5.94 -1.13 -3.95
C HIS A 498 -7.03 -1.96 -3.27
N VAL A 499 -8.21 -2.08 -3.86
CA VAL A 499 -9.20 -3.08 -3.42
C VAL A 499 -8.73 -4.45 -3.90
N GLY A 500 -8.45 -5.37 -2.98
CA GLY A 500 -7.92 -6.69 -3.28
C GLY A 500 -8.96 -7.67 -3.84
N SER A 501 -10.24 -7.51 -3.50
CA SER A 501 -11.34 -8.31 -4.01
C SER A 501 -12.71 -7.67 -3.76
N LEU A 502 -13.66 -7.98 -4.64
CA LEU A 502 -15.06 -7.62 -4.62
C LEU A 502 -15.90 -8.86 -4.95
N TRP A 503 -17.21 -8.83 -4.69
CA TRP A 503 -18.04 -10.03 -4.75
C TRP A 503 -19.40 -9.80 -5.43
N GLY A 504 -19.81 -10.79 -6.21
CA GLY A 504 -21.17 -10.96 -6.69
C GLY A 504 -21.41 -10.55 -8.13
N THR A 505 -22.26 -11.32 -8.79
CA THR A 505 -22.67 -11.09 -10.18
C THR A 505 -23.42 -9.76 -10.34
N ASP A 506 -24.22 -9.35 -9.35
CA ASP A 506 -24.93 -8.06 -9.39
C ASP A 506 -23.98 -6.87 -9.50
N LEU A 507 -22.88 -6.88 -8.75
CA LEU A 507 -21.86 -5.84 -8.82
C LEU A 507 -21.14 -5.88 -10.16
N LEU A 508 -20.79 -7.07 -10.64
CA LEU A 508 -20.19 -7.24 -11.96
C LEU A 508 -21.10 -6.65 -13.06
N VAL A 509 -22.40 -6.94 -13.05
CA VAL A 509 -23.37 -6.37 -14.01
C VAL A 509 -23.34 -4.84 -13.97
N ARG A 510 -23.33 -4.23 -12.78
CA ARG A 510 -23.25 -2.76 -12.64
C ARG A 510 -21.95 -2.20 -13.24
N LEU A 511 -20.82 -2.87 -13.03
CA LEU A 511 -19.53 -2.48 -13.59
C LEU A 511 -19.53 -2.60 -15.13
N LEU A 512 -20.05 -3.72 -15.67
CA LEU A 512 -20.17 -3.93 -17.12
C LEU A 512 -21.11 -2.91 -17.78
N THR A 513 -22.22 -2.58 -17.13
CA THR A 513 -23.12 -1.51 -17.57
C THR A 513 -22.42 -0.16 -17.59
N ALA A 514 -21.65 0.17 -16.56
CA ALA A 514 -20.90 1.42 -16.50
C ALA A 514 -19.75 1.51 -17.52
N LEU A 515 -19.15 0.38 -17.92
CA LEU A 515 -18.17 0.31 -19.01
C LEU A 515 -18.83 0.53 -20.38
N GLY A 516 -20.04 -0.01 -20.56
CA GLY A 516 -20.84 0.12 -21.76
C GLY A 516 -20.05 -0.20 -23.04
N LYS A 517 -20.25 0.60 -24.09
CA LYS A 517 -19.56 0.41 -25.38
C LYS A 517 -18.07 0.77 -25.37
N GLN A 518 -17.58 1.40 -24.30
CA GLN A 518 -16.14 1.70 -24.18
C GLN A 518 -15.34 0.43 -23.92
N GLY A 519 -15.98 -0.54 -23.25
CA GLY A 519 -15.41 -1.84 -22.91
C GLY A 519 -14.22 -1.76 -21.96
N PHE A 520 -13.54 -2.89 -21.78
CA PHE A 520 -12.39 -2.95 -20.88
C PHE A 520 -11.19 -2.19 -21.43
N LYS A 521 -10.44 -1.55 -20.53
CA LYS A 521 -9.20 -0.88 -20.87
C LYS A 521 -8.15 -1.13 -19.79
N VAL A 522 -7.20 -2.00 -20.11
CA VAL A 522 -6.04 -2.27 -19.27
C VAL A 522 -4.98 -1.18 -19.55
N PRO A 523 -4.45 -0.48 -18.53
CA PRO A 523 -3.36 0.47 -18.73
C PRO A 523 -2.10 -0.26 -19.22
N LEU A 524 -1.41 0.29 -20.24
CA LEU A 524 -0.21 -0.29 -20.83
C LEU A 524 1.06 0.41 -20.31
N GLY A 525 2.08 -0.36 -19.92
CA GLY A 525 3.43 0.12 -19.60
C GLY A 525 3.71 0.43 -18.13
N TRP A 526 5.00 0.50 -17.78
CA TRP A 526 5.50 0.74 -16.41
C TRP A 526 5.05 2.08 -15.79
N GLN A 527 4.73 3.08 -16.62
CA GLN A 527 4.37 4.43 -16.16
C GLN A 527 2.92 4.56 -15.66
N LYS A 528 2.12 3.47 -15.63
CA LYS A 528 0.73 3.49 -15.11
C LYS A 528 -0.12 4.66 -15.67
N THR A 529 0.18 5.12 -16.89
CA THR A 529 -0.54 6.22 -17.54
C THR A 529 -2.00 5.82 -17.74
N GLY A 530 -2.92 6.60 -17.17
CA GLY A 530 -4.36 6.38 -17.28
C GLY A 530 -5.04 5.74 -16.06
N LYS A 531 -4.39 5.61 -14.90
CA LYS A 531 -5.08 5.25 -13.64
C LYS A 531 -6.22 6.19 -13.26
N GLU A 532 -6.12 7.45 -13.69
CA GLU A 532 -7.14 8.48 -13.54
C GLU A 532 -8.40 8.25 -14.41
N SER A 533 -8.30 7.39 -15.43
CA SER A 533 -9.40 7.07 -16.33
C SER A 533 -10.50 6.28 -15.61
N LYS A 534 -11.75 6.70 -15.77
CA LYS A 534 -12.93 5.95 -15.29
C LYS A 534 -12.94 4.53 -15.83
N VAL A 535 -12.70 4.35 -17.13
CA VAL A 535 -12.71 3.03 -17.76
C VAL A 535 -11.65 2.10 -17.17
N CYS A 536 -10.44 2.62 -16.93
CA CYS A 536 -9.35 1.81 -16.37
C CYS A 536 -9.67 1.42 -14.92
N THR A 537 -10.24 2.34 -14.14
CA THR A 537 -10.63 2.07 -12.74
C THR A 537 -11.77 1.05 -12.67
N LEU A 538 -12.80 1.19 -13.50
CA LEU A 538 -13.89 0.20 -13.60
C LEU A 538 -13.39 -1.16 -14.09
N THR A 539 -12.42 -1.18 -15.02
CA THR A 539 -11.75 -2.42 -15.47
C THR A 539 -11.03 -3.09 -14.30
N GLN A 540 -10.31 -2.32 -13.47
CA GLN A 540 -9.65 -2.83 -12.27
C GLN A 540 -10.65 -3.38 -11.24
N LEU A 541 -11.74 -2.66 -10.98
CA LEU A 541 -12.78 -3.16 -10.05
C LEU A 541 -13.43 -4.45 -10.59
N ALA A 542 -13.66 -4.54 -11.89
CA ALA A 542 -14.19 -5.75 -12.52
C ALA A 542 -13.20 -6.93 -12.46
N SER A 543 -11.90 -6.69 -12.67
CA SER A 543 -10.87 -7.74 -12.63
C SER A 543 -10.70 -8.36 -11.24
N VAL A 544 -10.99 -7.61 -10.17
CA VAL A 544 -10.97 -8.11 -8.79
C VAL A 544 -12.34 -8.51 -8.25
N THR A 545 -13.40 -8.50 -9.09
CA THR A 545 -14.73 -8.97 -8.68
C THR A 545 -14.82 -10.48 -8.88
N HIS A 546 -15.24 -11.23 -7.87
CA HIS A 546 -15.38 -12.68 -7.88
C HIS A 546 -16.85 -13.12 -7.75
N PRO A 547 -17.21 -14.31 -8.25
CA PRO A 547 -18.47 -14.95 -7.88
C PRO A 547 -18.53 -15.13 -6.36
N LYS A 548 -19.71 -14.98 -5.76
CA LYS A 548 -19.87 -15.37 -4.36
C LYS A 548 -19.82 -16.90 -4.22
N PRO A 549 -19.48 -17.45 -3.03
CA PRO A 549 -19.45 -18.90 -2.81
C PRO A 549 -20.78 -19.62 -3.14
N ASP A 550 -21.91 -18.92 -3.05
CA ASP A 550 -23.26 -19.43 -3.32
C ASP A 550 -23.79 -19.11 -4.74
N GLU A 551 -23.05 -18.36 -5.56
CA GLU A 551 -23.45 -18.02 -6.92
C GLU A 551 -23.03 -19.12 -7.91
N THR A 552 -24.01 -19.75 -8.57
CA THR A 552 -23.75 -20.79 -9.59
C THR A 552 -23.61 -20.21 -11.00
N PRO A 553 -22.99 -20.95 -11.95
CA PRO A 553 -22.98 -20.59 -13.38
C PRO A 553 -24.38 -20.33 -13.96
N GLU A 554 -25.41 -21.04 -13.51
CA GLU A 554 -26.79 -20.84 -13.95
C GLU A 554 -27.36 -19.50 -13.46
N ALA A 555 -27.08 -19.14 -12.19
CA ALA A 555 -27.48 -17.85 -11.64
C ALA A 555 -26.82 -16.70 -12.38
N PHE A 556 -25.51 -16.83 -12.67
CA PHE A 556 -24.77 -15.91 -13.52
C PHE A 556 -25.40 -15.78 -14.91
N CYS A 557 -25.66 -16.91 -15.58
CA CYS A 557 -26.25 -16.92 -16.92
C CYS A 557 -27.58 -16.19 -16.96
N ARG A 558 -28.43 -16.37 -15.95
CA ARG A 558 -29.73 -15.71 -15.85
C ARG A 558 -29.58 -14.19 -15.80
N LEU A 559 -28.76 -13.69 -14.86
CA LEU A 559 -28.56 -12.25 -14.65
C LEU A 559 -27.91 -11.57 -15.85
N ILE A 560 -26.91 -12.22 -16.46
CA ILE A 560 -26.23 -11.67 -17.65
C ILE A 560 -27.18 -11.65 -18.86
N ARG A 561 -27.95 -12.72 -19.11
CA ARG A 561 -28.92 -12.75 -20.22
C ARG A 561 -29.98 -11.66 -20.07
N GLU A 562 -30.48 -11.45 -18.86
CA GLU A 562 -31.42 -10.37 -18.56
C GLU A 562 -30.78 -9.00 -18.85
N ALA A 563 -29.56 -8.76 -18.37
CA ALA A 563 -28.86 -7.50 -18.60
C ALA A 563 -28.52 -7.24 -20.08
N VAL A 564 -28.17 -8.27 -20.85
CA VAL A 564 -27.94 -8.18 -22.29
C VAL A 564 -29.26 -7.93 -23.04
N ALA A 565 -30.34 -8.63 -22.67
CA ALA A 565 -31.67 -8.46 -23.28
C ALA A 565 -32.23 -7.04 -23.06
N ASP A 566 -32.00 -6.46 -21.88
CA ASP A 566 -32.37 -5.08 -21.56
C ASP A 566 -31.48 -4.04 -22.26
N GLY A 567 -30.39 -4.47 -22.92
CA GLY A 567 -29.41 -3.59 -23.53
C GLY A 567 -28.47 -2.88 -22.53
N ARG A 568 -28.48 -3.30 -21.26
CA ARG A 568 -27.64 -2.74 -20.18
C ARG A 568 -26.19 -3.22 -20.27
N VAL A 569 -25.93 -4.39 -20.85
CA VAL A 569 -24.59 -4.97 -21.00
C VAL A 569 -24.33 -5.31 -22.47
N ASP A 570 -23.18 -4.90 -23.01
CA ASP A 570 -22.71 -5.34 -24.32
C ASP A 570 -22.19 -6.78 -24.22
N GLU A 571 -22.84 -7.71 -24.91
CA GLU A 571 -22.51 -9.13 -24.89
C GLU A 571 -21.05 -9.43 -25.25
N ARG A 572 -20.40 -8.56 -26.03
CA ARG A 572 -18.97 -8.68 -26.38
C ARG A 572 -18.06 -8.64 -25.14
N LEU A 573 -18.50 -7.97 -24.07
CA LEU A 573 -17.74 -7.88 -22.83
C LEU A 573 -17.70 -9.20 -22.08
N ILE A 574 -18.66 -10.10 -22.31
CA ILE A 574 -18.74 -11.37 -21.57
C ILE A 574 -17.57 -12.29 -21.95
N LEU A 575 -17.21 -12.36 -23.23
CA LEU A 575 -16.00 -13.08 -23.64
C LEU A 575 -14.72 -12.41 -23.11
N GLN A 576 -14.66 -11.08 -23.15
CA GLN A 576 -13.48 -10.34 -22.66
C GLN A 576 -13.30 -10.50 -21.14
N LEU A 577 -14.39 -10.64 -20.38
CA LEU A 577 -14.36 -10.84 -18.94
C LEU A 577 -13.54 -12.08 -18.56
N ALA A 578 -13.58 -13.16 -19.35
CA ALA A 578 -12.76 -14.35 -19.09
C ALA A 578 -11.25 -14.05 -19.11
N PHE A 579 -10.81 -13.01 -19.83
CA PHE A 579 -9.41 -12.59 -19.87
C PHE A 579 -9.08 -11.51 -18.82
N VAL A 580 -10.05 -10.65 -18.50
CA VAL A 580 -9.87 -9.55 -17.54
C VAL A 580 -9.98 -10.03 -16.10
N GLY A 581 -10.88 -10.98 -15.84
CA GLY A 581 -11.07 -11.65 -14.54
C GLY A 581 -11.25 -13.15 -14.76
N PRO A 582 -10.16 -13.93 -14.93
CA PRO A 582 -10.21 -15.36 -15.23
C PRO A 582 -10.96 -16.23 -14.21
N GLN A 583 -11.21 -15.73 -13.01
CA GLN A 583 -12.11 -16.35 -12.03
C GLN A 583 -13.53 -16.58 -12.58
N TRP A 584 -13.95 -15.83 -13.60
CA TRP A 584 -15.25 -15.99 -14.26
C TRP A 584 -15.24 -16.99 -15.43
N ALA A 585 -14.11 -17.62 -15.77
CA ALA A 585 -13.98 -18.43 -16.98
C ALA A 585 -15.07 -19.51 -17.14
N ARG A 586 -15.33 -20.32 -16.09
CA ARG A 586 -16.38 -21.34 -16.09
C ARG A 586 -17.79 -20.76 -16.24
N HIS A 587 -18.03 -19.58 -15.68
CA HIS A 587 -19.32 -18.88 -15.76
C HIS A 587 -19.55 -18.35 -17.20
N VAL A 588 -18.50 -17.77 -17.79
CA VAL A 588 -18.50 -17.29 -19.18
C VAL A 588 -18.67 -18.44 -20.17
N GLU A 589 -17.99 -19.57 -19.95
CA GLU A 589 -18.15 -20.80 -20.74
C GLU A 589 -19.61 -21.27 -20.76
N SER A 590 -20.24 -21.38 -19.59
CA SER A 590 -21.65 -21.77 -19.44
C SER A 590 -22.61 -20.79 -20.13
N TYR A 591 -22.31 -19.49 -20.07
CA TYR A 591 -23.11 -18.46 -20.74
C TYR A 591 -23.04 -18.58 -22.27
N LEU A 592 -21.83 -18.66 -22.81
CA LEU A 592 -21.57 -18.70 -24.26
C LEU A 592 -21.89 -20.06 -24.88
N ARG A 593 -21.94 -21.13 -24.06
CA ARG A 593 -22.05 -22.53 -24.50
C ARG A 593 -20.92 -22.91 -25.45
N TRP A 594 -19.71 -22.48 -25.11
CA TRP A 594 -18.49 -22.80 -25.85
C TRP A 594 -17.72 -23.83 -25.05
N ASP A 595 -18.01 -25.10 -25.29
CA ASP A 595 -17.38 -26.21 -24.58
C ASP A 595 -15.84 -26.07 -24.62
N ASP A 596 -15.20 -26.30 -23.48
CA ASP A 596 -13.74 -26.20 -23.28
C ASP A 596 -13.12 -24.79 -23.46
N LEU A 597 -13.92 -23.71 -23.45
CA LEU A 597 -13.39 -22.33 -23.44
C LEU A 597 -12.45 -22.07 -22.25
N THR A 598 -12.79 -22.59 -21.08
CA THR A 598 -11.98 -22.45 -19.86
C THR A 598 -10.62 -23.12 -20.04
N GLU A 599 -10.58 -24.31 -20.63
CA GLU A 599 -9.33 -25.01 -20.93
C GLU A 599 -8.50 -24.26 -22.00
N ALA A 600 -9.15 -23.68 -23.00
CA ALA A 600 -8.49 -22.81 -23.98
C ALA A 600 -7.82 -21.59 -23.33
N LEU A 601 -8.51 -20.96 -22.38
CA LEU A 601 -7.97 -19.84 -21.61
C LEU A 601 -6.78 -20.29 -20.74
N TYR A 602 -6.88 -21.42 -20.06
CA TYR A 602 -5.78 -21.94 -19.23
C TYR A 602 -4.53 -22.23 -20.07
N TRP A 603 -4.70 -22.84 -21.24
CA TRP A 603 -3.60 -23.03 -22.18
C TRP A 603 -2.98 -21.69 -22.58
N PHE A 604 -3.79 -20.69 -22.91
CA PHE A 604 -3.30 -19.37 -23.29
C PHE A 604 -2.50 -18.72 -22.15
N LEU A 605 -3.05 -18.67 -20.94
CA LEU A 605 -2.39 -18.08 -19.78
C LEU A 605 -1.09 -18.82 -19.39
N ALA A 606 -1.05 -20.15 -19.53
CA ALA A 606 0.10 -20.98 -19.18
C ALA A 606 1.30 -20.77 -20.11
N HIS A 607 1.10 -20.23 -21.31
CA HIS A 607 2.15 -20.07 -22.32
C HIS A 607 2.39 -18.59 -22.70
N MET A 608 1.84 -17.66 -21.92
CA MET A 608 2.07 -16.22 -22.04
C MET A 608 3.07 -15.75 -20.99
N ARG A 609 3.96 -14.84 -21.37
CA ARG A 609 4.93 -14.23 -20.44
C ARG A 609 4.22 -13.16 -19.59
N TYR A 610 4.50 -13.12 -18.29
CA TYR A 610 3.99 -12.11 -17.34
C TYR A 610 2.48 -12.13 -17.08
N THR A 611 1.93 -13.32 -16.76
CA THR A 611 0.50 -13.51 -16.46
C THR A 611 0.23 -13.93 -15.01
N SER A 612 1.16 -13.75 -14.07
CA SER A 612 1.06 -14.28 -12.68
C SER A 612 -0.28 -13.97 -12.01
N ASP A 613 -0.75 -12.74 -12.07
CA ASP A 613 -1.97 -12.33 -11.37
C ASP A 613 -3.22 -12.94 -12.02
N ALA A 614 -3.28 -12.94 -13.36
CA ALA A 614 -4.36 -13.57 -14.13
C ALA A 614 -4.37 -15.10 -13.95
N ALA A 615 -3.20 -15.70 -13.82
CA ALA A 615 -3.00 -17.12 -13.56
C ALA A 615 -3.50 -17.51 -12.17
N GLU A 616 -3.17 -16.75 -11.13
CA GLU A 616 -3.69 -17.00 -9.78
C GLU A 616 -5.22 -16.81 -9.70
N GLN A 617 -5.76 -15.79 -10.37
CA GLN A 617 -7.21 -15.60 -10.51
C GLN A 617 -7.91 -16.76 -11.23
N ALA A 618 -7.28 -17.31 -12.27
CA ALA A 618 -7.78 -18.47 -13.01
C ALA A 618 -7.83 -19.73 -12.12
N ALA A 619 -6.81 -19.92 -11.27
CA ALA A 619 -6.76 -21.01 -10.30
C ALA A 619 -7.86 -20.87 -9.23
N ALA A 620 -8.10 -19.65 -8.74
CA ALA A 620 -9.20 -19.38 -7.81
C ALA A 620 -10.57 -19.73 -8.43
N GLY A 621 -10.82 -19.37 -9.70
CA GLY A 621 -12.02 -19.78 -10.43
C GLY A 621 -12.14 -21.29 -10.67
N ALA A 622 -11.02 -22.01 -10.66
CA ALA A 622 -11.00 -23.46 -10.74
C ALA A 622 -11.37 -24.14 -9.41
N GLY A 623 -11.45 -23.39 -8.30
CA GLY A 623 -11.64 -23.91 -6.96
C GLY A 623 -10.33 -24.35 -6.28
N LEU A 624 -9.18 -23.92 -6.79
CA LEU A 624 -7.87 -24.17 -6.19
C LEU A 624 -7.43 -22.93 -5.42
N GLU A 625 -7.12 -23.11 -4.13
CA GLU A 625 -6.75 -22.00 -3.25
C GLU A 625 -5.31 -22.11 -2.76
N GLN A 626 -4.65 -20.98 -2.53
CA GLN A 626 -3.27 -20.92 -2.05
C GLN A 626 -3.17 -21.45 -0.62
N ASP A 627 -2.25 -22.36 -0.34
CA ASP A 627 -2.02 -22.83 1.02
C ASP A 627 -1.44 -21.68 1.85
N SER A 628 -1.99 -21.42 3.04
CA SER A 628 -1.73 -20.22 3.87
C SER A 628 -0.32 -20.10 4.48
N ASP A 629 0.65 -20.88 4.00
CA ASP A 629 1.97 -21.04 4.61
C ASP A 629 3.09 -20.26 3.92
N ALA A 630 2.84 -19.60 2.78
CA ALA A 630 3.86 -18.81 2.11
C ALA A 630 3.98 -17.40 2.72
N THR A 631 4.56 -17.28 3.91
CA THR A 631 5.02 -15.99 4.43
C THR A 631 6.36 -15.64 3.79
N MET A 632 6.47 -14.42 3.21
CA MET A 632 7.71 -13.89 2.63
C MET A 632 8.87 -13.64 3.63
N ASP A 633 8.67 -13.91 4.92
CA ASP A 633 9.61 -13.53 6.00
C ASP A 633 10.24 -14.71 6.75
N SER A 634 10.00 -15.97 6.35
CA SER A 634 10.75 -17.11 6.90
C SER A 634 11.94 -17.42 5.98
N GLN A 635 13.16 -17.19 6.46
CA GLN A 635 14.40 -17.68 5.84
C GLN A 635 14.56 -19.21 5.90
N ASP A 636 13.49 -19.95 6.22
CA ASP A 636 13.46 -21.40 6.21
C ASP A 636 12.71 -21.94 4.99
N ASN A 637 13.43 -22.75 4.23
CA ASN A 637 12.98 -23.65 3.16
C ASN A 637 11.85 -24.59 3.64
N GLU A 638 10.59 -24.21 3.45
CA GLU A 638 9.71 -25.15 2.77
C GLU A 638 10.00 -24.98 1.27
N ALA A 639 10.36 -26.07 0.57
CA ALA A 639 10.39 -26.05 -0.90
C ALA A 639 9.08 -25.38 -1.35
N GLU A 640 9.16 -24.22 -2.01
CA GLU A 640 8.00 -23.37 -2.30
C GLU A 640 6.83 -24.26 -2.72
N LYS A 641 5.83 -24.38 -1.84
CA LYS A 641 4.65 -25.20 -2.12
C LYS A 641 4.11 -24.71 -3.46
N PRO A 642 3.87 -25.60 -4.43
CA PRO A 642 3.49 -25.14 -5.75
C PRO A 642 2.20 -24.34 -5.66
N SER A 643 2.19 -23.15 -6.27
CA SER A 643 1.05 -22.25 -6.25
C SER A 643 -0.22 -22.95 -6.77
N PRO A 644 -1.42 -22.47 -6.43
CA PRO A 644 -2.67 -22.99 -6.98
C PRO A 644 -2.64 -23.11 -8.50
N TRP A 645 -2.08 -22.10 -9.17
CA TRP A 645 -1.88 -22.13 -10.60
C TRP A 645 -0.88 -23.21 -11.04
N GLN A 646 0.26 -23.35 -10.36
CA GLN A 646 1.23 -24.39 -10.68
C GLN A 646 0.61 -25.79 -10.53
N ARG A 647 -0.19 -26.03 -9.48
CA ARG A 647 -0.94 -27.28 -9.28
C ARG A 647 -1.95 -27.51 -10.40
N LEU A 648 -2.73 -26.49 -10.76
CA LEU A 648 -3.70 -26.56 -11.86
C LEU A 648 -3.03 -26.94 -13.20
N ILE A 649 -1.88 -26.34 -13.49
CA ILE A 649 -1.20 -26.52 -14.78
C ILE A 649 -0.40 -27.81 -14.84
N ALA A 650 0.19 -28.27 -13.74
CA ALA A 650 0.91 -29.54 -13.68
C ALA A 650 0.04 -30.75 -14.07
N GLU A 651 -1.27 -30.69 -13.86
CA GLU A 651 -2.22 -31.72 -14.30
C GLU A 651 -2.47 -31.72 -15.81
N ARG A 652 -2.13 -30.62 -16.52
CA ARG A 652 -2.52 -30.37 -17.92
C ARG A 652 -1.37 -30.47 -18.90
N THR A 653 -0.16 -30.13 -18.47
CA THR A 653 1.03 -30.13 -19.31
C THR A 653 2.23 -30.77 -18.63
N PRO A 654 3.06 -31.53 -19.36
CA PRO A 654 4.32 -32.05 -18.84
C PRO A 654 5.44 -31.00 -18.81
N LEU A 655 5.22 -29.80 -19.35
CA LEU A 655 6.23 -28.74 -19.37
C LEU A 655 6.42 -28.11 -17.99
N ALA A 656 7.66 -28.03 -17.52
CA ALA A 656 8.00 -27.29 -16.32
C ALA A 656 7.75 -25.79 -16.52
N GLU A 657 7.54 -25.05 -15.42
CA GLU A 657 7.32 -23.61 -15.51
C GLU A 657 8.51 -22.85 -16.10
N CYS A 658 9.74 -23.25 -15.76
CA CYS A 658 10.95 -22.64 -16.34
C CYS A 658 11.00 -22.80 -17.87
N ASP A 659 10.56 -23.95 -18.40
CA ASP A 659 10.49 -24.19 -19.84
C ASP A 659 9.43 -23.31 -20.50
N ARG A 660 8.24 -23.18 -19.89
CA ARG A 660 7.18 -22.30 -20.38
C ARG A 660 7.60 -20.83 -20.35
N ASN A 661 8.28 -20.39 -19.29
CA ASN A 661 8.85 -19.05 -19.18
C ASN A 661 9.97 -18.78 -20.19
N ALA A 662 10.70 -19.83 -20.60
CA ALA A 662 11.67 -19.78 -21.70
C ALA A 662 11.02 -19.80 -23.11
N GLY A 663 9.69 -19.94 -23.18
CA GLY A 663 8.90 -19.91 -24.42
C GLY A 663 8.56 -21.28 -25.01
N ALA A 664 8.74 -22.38 -24.26
CA ALA A 664 8.24 -23.69 -24.66
C ALA A 664 6.70 -23.70 -24.66
N VAL A 665 6.09 -24.35 -25.66
CA VAL A 665 4.63 -24.38 -25.84
C VAL A 665 4.14 -25.81 -25.98
N ASP A 666 3.11 -26.19 -25.20
CA ASP A 666 2.48 -27.50 -25.31
C ASP A 666 1.51 -27.56 -26.50
N VAL A 667 2.03 -27.96 -27.66
CA VAL A 667 1.25 -28.15 -28.90
C VAL A 667 0.25 -29.31 -28.76
N GLY A 668 0.52 -30.30 -27.91
CA GLY A 668 -0.37 -31.43 -27.69
C GLY A 668 -1.65 -30.99 -27.00
N TRP A 669 -1.52 -30.20 -25.93
CA TRP A 669 -2.65 -29.58 -25.23
C TRP A 669 -3.43 -28.64 -26.16
N PHE A 670 -2.73 -27.79 -26.92
CA PHE A 670 -3.37 -26.93 -27.93
C PHE A 670 -4.23 -27.71 -28.91
N ARG A 671 -3.69 -28.78 -29.52
CA ARG A 671 -4.43 -29.57 -30.53
C ARG A 671 -5.67 -30.26 -29.97
N ARG A 672 -5.62 -30.73 -28.71
CA ARG A 672 -6.78 -31.34 -28.03
C ARG A 672 -7.90 -30.32 -27.90
N ILE A 673 -7.60 -29.16 -27.32
CA ILE A 673 -8.58 -28.07 -27.16
C ILE A 673 -9.07 -27.57 -28.52
N TYR A 674 -8.16 -27.33 -29.47
CA TYR A 674 -8.52 -26.80 -30.78
C TYR A 674 -9.50 -27.72 -31.52
N ALA A 675 -9.35 -29.04 -31.40
CA ALA A 675 -10.26 -30.01 -31.98
C ALA A 675 -11.63 -30.07 -31.27
N GLN A 676 -11.73 -29.61 -30.01
CA GLN A 676 -12.98 -29.55 -29.26
C GLN A 676 -13.72 -28.22 -29.49
N VAL A 677 -12.99 -27.10 -29.50
CA VAL A 677 -13.55 -25.75 -29.63
C VAL A 677 -13.87 -25.38 -31.09
N THR A 678 -13.19 -26.00 -32.05
CA THR A 678 -13.42 -25.75 -33.49
C THR A 678 -14.13 -26.96 -34.11
N PRO A 679 -15.34 -26.81 -34.67
CA PRO A 679 -16.10 -27.92 -35.24
C PRO A 679 -15.45 -28.55 -36.49
#